data_AF-A0A4R4TUK2-F1
#
_entry.id   AF-A0A4R4TUK2-F1
#
_cell.length_a   1.000
_cell.length_b   1.000
_cell.length_c   1.000
_cell.angle_alpha   90.00
_cell.angle_beta   90.00
_cell.angle_gamma   90.00
#
_symmetry.space_group_name_H-M   'P 1'
#
loop_
_entity.id
_entity.type
_entity.pdbx_description
1 polymer ?
#
loop_
_entity_poly.entity_id
_entity_poly.type
_entity_poly.pdbx_seq_one_letter_code
_entity_poly.pdbx_strand_id
1 'polypeptide(L)'
;MSYATGDSLAVRVRIAFGASIAADPATWTWTDVTAWWHVPDDVTIGWGRSSGAEHAEFSTMSLTLKNDGRFTAYNPLSPYWPNVRKWTPIEFDIDLGDGAGWRNRFSGFIRRWPLTWPGRSGLMALARIDAVGILGRIGRGQPPARSPMQRTISASSPVAYWPGEDGVLSSQAGAATSGVAPLTVGGVVEFQPVDDYVGLNGLTTRYGTTALANLAGGGSLSAQLPAAAVAATAGGPWTMHVAMQVNTFEALPADVVVLEWTTSGGTYTRWQIVVTTTNRTQVVAYTAAGAATTLIDHGSATPTFDTYAVSASVSGGTVTVKLYRDAVTPSTTFAGSLGGITSVAVNPTRTTMTVDMPAGHLAVWAADSPPVARSGFIDSYGGFVRESRRSWQFEAATDRLVRLCAEDGVPLAMPAVPAIAVQRMGWQTPDRSQALHEECEAVDGGLLYESGFGLGYLPRSARYNPPVVLTIDADAGQLGSPFEPVDDDQRLRNQWTVERAEGSSATVADPVSIVLQGRIEASVTLNLSSDAPLGDHAGWRLHLSTVDEPRYPAVSINLAAAPELATAWCSCRPGSRIQVVNPPEQNVPGTVDQIVVGATEVYRGRRSWRATMNVEPAAPWLVATASGPQRAAAAGSTLAADITAGALSLSLTTTADGLWTTKASAFPLDLLVGGERVTVSAITGTSSPQPATVTARAVNGVSRSWPAGTPVQVWSPAVVPL
;
A
#
# COMPACT_ATOMS: atom_id res chain seq x y z
N MET A 1 -23.95 -12.73 31.32
CA MET A 1 -23.70 -13.84 30.38
C MET A 1 -22.35 -13.57 29.75
N SER A 2 -21.33 -14.34 30.11
CA SER A 2 -19.95 -14.14 29.66
C SER A 2 -19.52 -15.35 28.85
N TYR A 3 -18.93 -15.13 27.67
CA TYR A 3 -18.38 -16.21 26.85
C TYR A 3 -17.32 -17.01 27.62
N ALA A 4 -16.62 -16.35 28.56
CA ALA A 4 -15.66 -16.95 29.48
C ALA A 4 -16.23 -18.07 30.39
N THR A 5 -17.56 -18.19 30.55
CA THR A 5 -18.22 -19.22 31.38
C THR A 5 -18.96 -20.28 30.55
N GLY A 6 -18.73 -20.34 29.22
CA GLY A 6 -19.40 -21.29 28.32
C GLY A 6 -20.81 -20.89 27.88
N ASP A 7 -21.20 -19.63 28.10
CA ASP A 7 -22.46 -19.07 27.61
C ASP A 7 -22.46 -18.87 26.08
N SER A 8 -23.63 -18.58 25.52
CA SER A 8 -23.75 -18.21 24.11
C SER A 8 -23.01 -16.91 23.80
N LEU A 9 -22.15 -16.91 22.79
CA LEU A 9 -21.42 -15.75 22.29
C LEU A 9 -22.40 -14.64 21.92
N ALA A 10 -22.16 -13.44 22.44
CA ALA A 10 -22.90 -12.26 22.05
C ALA A 10 -22.41 -11.80 20.68
N VAL A 11 -23.34 -11.71 19.73
CA VAL A 11 -23.09 -11.33 18.33
C VAL A 11 -23.96 -10.14 18.00
N ARG A 12 -23.43 -9.21 17.21
CA ARG A 12 -24.17 -8.10 16.63
C ARG A 12 -23.89 -7.98 15.14
N VAL A 13 -24.97 -7.91 14.35
CA VAL A 13 -24.93 -7.69 12.90
C VAL A 13 -25.57 -6.35 12.61
N ARG A 14 -24.83 -5.44 11.97
CA ARG A 14 -25.32 -4.09 11.64
C ARG A 14 -25.24 -3.83 10.15
N ILE A 15 -26.26 -3.17 9.60
CA ILE A 15 -26.30 -2.80 8.18
C ILE A 15 -26.61 -1.30 8.07
N ALA A 16 -25.80 -0.58 7.28
CA ALA A 16 -25.97 0.84 7.06
C ALA A 16 -26.85 1.13 5.84
N PHE A 17 -28.16 0.92 5.98
CA PHE A 17 -29.12 1.19 4.91
C PHE A 17 -29.09 2.68 4.52
N GLY A 18 -28.97 2.95 3.21
CA GLY A 18 -28.97 4.31 2.67
C GLY A 18 -27.63 5.03 2.72
N ALA A 19 -26.59 4.38 3.27
CA ALA A 19 -25.24 4.94 3.28
C ALA A 19 -24.76 5.29 1.88
N SER A 20 -24.12 6.46 1.78
CA SER A 20 -23.28 6.80 0.63
C SER A 20 -21.91 6.21 0.86
N ILE A 21 -21.51 5.27 0.01
CA ILE A 21 -20.18 4.64 0.08
C ILE A 21 -19.02 5.60 -0.23
N ALA A 22 -19.34 6.80 -0.72
CA ALA A 22 -18.38 7.88 -0.95
C ALA A 22 -18.24 8.83 0.27
N ALA A 23 -19.13 8.72 1.25
CA ALA A 23 -19.03 9.46 2.50
C ALA A 23 -18.14 8.70 3.50
N ASP A 24 -17.60 9.44 4.47
CA ASP A 24 -16.85 8.87 5.60
C ASP A 24 -17.70 7.80 6.33
N PRO A 25 -17.20 6.56 6.49
CA PRO A 25 -17.88 5.49 7.23
C PRO A 25 -18.36 5.89 8.64
N ALA A 26 -17.67 6.82 9.30
CA ALA A 26 -18.06 7.32 10.62
C ALA A 26 -19.40 8.09 10.62
N THR A 27 -19.85 8.55 9.45
CA THR A 27 -21.13 9.29 9.29
C THR A 27 -22.33 8.39 8.99
N TRP A 28 -22.09 7.10 8.77
CA TRP A 28 -23.17 6.18 8.41
C TRP A 28 -24.10 5.89 9.58
N THR A 29 -25.40 5.79 9.28
CA THR A 29 -26.41 5.36 10.26
C THR A 29 -26.57 3.85 10.20
N TRP A 30 -26.36 3.19 11.34
CA TRP A 30 -26.37 1.73 11.45
C TRP A 30 -27.69 1.20 11.98
N THR A 31 -28.23 0.16 11.34
CA THR A 31 -29.39 -0.61 11.82
C THR A 31 -28.94 -1.96 12.34
N ASP A 32 -29.25 -2.28 13.60
CA ASP A 32 -29.02 -3.61 14.16
C ASP A 32 -30.05 -4.61 13.59
N VAL A 33 -29.57 -5.64 12.90
CA VAL A 33 -30.39 -6.70 12.28
C VAL A 33 -30.17 -8.07 12.95
N THR A 34 -29.51 -8.11 14.10
CA THR A 34 -29.14 -9.34 14.81
C THR A 34 -30.34 -10.25 15.10
N ALA A 35 -31.50 -9.67 15.40
CA ALA A 35 -32.74 -10.42 15.65
C ALA A 35 -33.19 -11.26 14.44
N TRP A 36 -32.72 -10.92 13.24
CA TRP A 36 -33.04 -11.60 11.98
C TRP A 36 -32.02 -12.66 11.60
N TRP A 37 -30.92 -12.82 12.34
CA TRP A 37 -29.92 -13.84 12.01
C TRP A 37 -30.54 -15.25 12.03
N HIS A 38 -30.35 -15.98 10.93
CA HIS A 38 -30.70 -17.39 10.84
C HIS A 38 -29.60 -18.23 11.48
N VAL A 39 -29.64 -18.34 12.81
CA VAL A 39 -28.66 -19.01 13.67
C VAL A 39 -28.23 -20.42 13.21
N PRO A 40 -29.08 -21.27 12.61
CA PRO A 40 -28.64 -22.59 12.14
C PRO A 40 -27.63 -22.58 10.99
N ASP A 41 -27.58 -21.49 10.20
CA ASP A 41 -26.59 -21.35 9.13
C ASP A 41 -25.31 -20.72 9.69
N ASP A 42 -24.17 -21.29 9.32
CA ASP A 42 -22.86 -20.80 9.74
C ASP A 42 -22.61 -19.37 9.22
N VAL A 43 -21.93 -18.55 10.03
CA VAL A 43 -21.27 -17.34 9.55
C VAL A 43 -19.81 -17.68 9.29
N THR A 44 -19.33 -17.43 8.07
CA THR A 44 -17.93 -17.63 7.71
C THR A 44 -17.32 -16.29 7.37
N ILE A 45 -16.20 -15.96 8.00
CA ILE A 45 -15.41 -14.76 7.73
C ILE A 45 -14.00 -15.20 7.32
N GLY A 46 -13.51 -14.74 6.18
CA GLY A 46 -12.12 -14.91 5.75
C GLY A 46 -11.43 -13.56 5.65
N TRP A 47 -10.19 -13.45 6.11
CA TRP A 47 -9.40 -12.22 6.04
C TRP A 47 -7.90 -12.50 5.90
N GLY A 48 -7.15 -11.50 5.44
CA GLY A 48 -5.72 -11.64 5.15
C GLY A 48 -5.47 -12.53 3.94
N ARG A 49 -4.30 -13.19 3.90
CA ARG A 49 -3.85 -14.03 2.79
C ARG A 49 -4.15 -15.50 3.01
N SER A 50 -4.49 -16.19 1.93
CA SER A 50 -4.42 -17.65 1.84
C SER A 50 -2.97 -18.14 1.90
N SER A 51 -2.77 -19.40 2.32
CA SER A 51 -1.42 -19.98 2.39
C SER A 51 -0.77 -19.98 1.00
N GLY A 52 0.33 -19.22 0.86
CA GLY A 52 1.11 -19.12 -0.37
C GLY A 52 0.70 -18.00 -1.32
N ALA A 53 -0.29 -17.17 -0.97
CA ALA A 53 -0.62 -15.99 -1.76
C ALA A 53 0.49 -14.92 -1.67
N GLU A 54 0.86 -14.36 -2.82
CA GLU A 54 1.90 -13.34 -2.93
C GLU A 54 1.37 -11.91 -2.73
N HIS A 55 0.06 -11.70 -2.92
CA HIS A 55 -0.58 -10.41 -2.85
C HIS A 55 -1.67 -10.36 -1.78
N ALA A 56 -2.05 -9.15 -1.36
CA ALA A 56 -3.20 -8.95 -0.49
C ALA A 56 -4.49 -9.45 -1.14
N GLU A 57 -5.27 -10.23 -0.40
CA GLU A 57 -6.59 -10.72 -0.82
C GLU A 57 -7.69 -9.95 -0.10
N PHE A 58 -8.88 -9.89 -0.71
CA PHE A 58 -10.03 -9.24 -0.08
C PHE A 58 -10.67 -10.17 0.96
N SER A 59 -11.08 -9.59 2.08
CA SER A 59 -11.85 -10.30 3.11
C SER A 59 -13.23 -10.64 2.58
N THR A 60 -13.78 -11.73 3.08
CA THR A 60 -15.12 -12.23 2.73
C THR A 60 -15.94 -12.49 3.97
N MET A 61 -17.24 -12.34 3.85
CA MET A 61 -18.19 -12.81 4.86
C MET A 61 -19.42 -13.40 4.19
N SER A 62 -19.86 -14.56 4.66
CA SER A 62 -21.18 -15.12 4.35
C SER A 62 -22.03 -15.21 5.62
N LEU A 63 -23.29 -14.81 5.54
CA LEU A 63 -24.26 -14.98 6.62
C LEU A 63 -25.69 -15.07 6.09
N THR A 64 -26.58 -15.72 6.84
CA THR A 64 -27.99 -15.85 6.45
C THR A 64 -28.91 -15.07 7.38
N LEU A 65 -29.81 -14.26 6.83
CA LEU A 65 -30.89 -13.59 7.56
C LEU A 65 -32.25 -14.21 7.22
N LYS A 66 -33.10 -14.37 8.24
CA LYS A 66 -34.54 -14.60 8.08
C LYS A 66 -35.15 -13.42 7.35
N ASN A 67 -35.97 -13.69 6.35
CA ASN A 67 -36.54 -12.65 5.50
C ASN A 67 -38.06 -12.80 5.42
N ASP A 68 -38.78 -11.80 5.92
CA ASP A 68 -40.23 -11.62 5.76
C ASP A 68 -40.57 -10.66 4.60
N GLY A 69 -39.59 -10.35 3.76
CA GLY A 69 -39.67 -9.34 2.71
C GLY A 69 -38.81 -8.11 2.99
N ARG A 70 -38.33 -7.91 4.22
CA ARG A 70 -37.49 -6.77 4.60
C ARG A 70 -36.14 -6.73 3.91
N PHE A 71 -35.53 -7.87 3.60
CA PHE A 71 -34.24 -7.98 2.92
C PHE A 71 -34.39 -8.35 1.44
N THR A 72 -35.57 -8.10 0.87
CA THR A 72 -35.83 -8.29 -0.56
C THR A 72 -35.55 -6.99 -1.32
N ALA A 73 -34.54 -7.00 -2.18
CA ALA A 73 -34.30 -5.90 -3.11
C ALA A 73 -35.52 -5.69 -4.03
N TYR A 74 -35.82 -4.44 -4.39
CA TYR A 74 -36.98 -4.08 -5.21
C TYR A 74 -38.36 -4.30 -4.56
N ASN A 75 -38.42 -4.63 -3.27
CA ASN A 75 -39.69 -4.73 -2.56
C ASN A 75 -40.08 -3.39 -1.90
N PRO A 76 -41.09 -2.66 -2.40
CA PRO A 76 -41.53 -1.39 -1.82
C PRO A 76 -42.18 -1.55 -0.44
N LEU A 77 -42.56 -2.78 -0.04
CA LEU A 77 -43.09 -3.08 1.29
C LEU A 77 -41.98 -3.30 2.33
N SER A 78 -40.71 -3.34 1.92
CA SER A 78 -39.60 -3.44 2.87
C SER A 78 -39.50 -2.15 3.69
N PRO A 79 -39.31 -2.21 5.02
CA PRO A 79 -38.98 -1.04 5.83
C PRO A 79 -37.63 -0.40 5.45
N TYR A 80 -36.79 -1.12 4.72
CA TYR A 80 -35.50 -0.67 4.24
C TYR A 80 -35.54 -0.26 2.76
N TRP A 81 -36.72 -0.15 2.13
CA TRP A 81 -36.86 0.33 0.76
C TRP A 81 -36.42 1.81 0.66
N PRO A 82 -35.65 2.23 -0.37
CA PRO A 82 -35.07 1.47 -1.50
C PRO A 82 -33.64 0.95 -1.26
N ASN A 83 -33.22 0.86 0.00
CA ASN A 83 -31.84 0.71 0.44
C ASN A 83 -31.37 -0.73 0.62
N VAL A 84 -32.21 -1.74 0.36
CA VAL A 84 -31.74 -3.13 0.18
C VAL A 84 -31.11 -3.25 -1.21
N ARG A 85 -29.84 -2.82 -1.30
CA ARG A 85 -29.10 -2.75 -2.56
C ARG A 85 -27.70 -3.32 -2.42
N LYS A 86 -27.07 -3.57 -3.56
CA LYS A 86 -25.66 -3.97 -3.63
C LYS A 86 -24.79 -2.86 -3.04
N TRP A 87 -23.66 -3.23 -2.46
CA TRP A 87 -22.68 -2.37 -1.79
C TRP A 87 -23.20 -1.65 -0.54
N THR A 88 -24.32 -2.11 0.03
CA THR A 88 -24.75 -1.63 1.34
C THR A 88 -23.73 -2.08 2.40
N PRO A 89 -23.18 -1.18 3.24
CA PRO A 89 -22.20 -1.55 4.25
C PRO A 89 -22.79 -2.47 5.32
N ILE A 90 -21.98 -3.40 5.80
CA ILE A 90 -22.32 -4.37 6.84
C ILE A 90 -21.13 -4.56 7.80
N GLU A 91 -21.46 -4.78 9.07
CA GLU A 91 -20.52 -5.15 10.12
C GLU A 91 -20.98 -6.39 10.87
N PHE A 92 -20.01 -7.20 11.29
CA PHE A 92 -20.20 -8.31 12.21
C PHE A 92 -19.28 -8.11 13.41
N ASP A 93 -19.88 -7.93 14.59
CA ASP A 93 -19.17 -7.73 15.85
C ASP A 93 -19.51 -8.86 16.83
N ILE A 94 -18.59 -9.12 17.75
CA ILE A 94 -18.79 -10.04 18.87
C ILE A 94 -18.48 -9.35 20.19
N ASP A 95 -19.07 -9.82 21.28
CA ASP A 95 -18.72 -9.44 22.64
C ASP A 95 -18.44 -10.71 23.45
N LEU A 96 -17.27 -10.74 24.08
CA LEU A 96 -16.82 -11.87 24.91
C LEU A 96 -17.42 -11.81 26.33
N GLY A 97 -18.07 -10.70 26.70
CA GLY A 97 -18.61 -10.47 28.03
C GLY A 97 -17.51 -10.24 29.09
N ASP A 98 -16.32 -9.82 28.66
CA ASP A 98 -15.15 -9.54 29.50
C ASP A 98 -15.01 -8.06 29.88
N GLY A 99 -16.04 -7.25 29.58
CA GLY A 99 -16.09 -5.82 29.91
C GLY A 99 -15.39 -4.90 28.90
N ALA A 100 -14.69 -5.43 27.90
CA ALA A 100 -14.08 -4.63 26.84
C ALA A 100 -15.06 -4.24 25.71
N GLY A 101 -16.28 -4.80 25.73
CA GLY A 101 -17.36 -4.50 24.79
C GLY A 101 -17.19 -5.16 23.41
N TRP A 102 -17.84 -4.54 22.42
CA TRP A 102 -17.94 -5.07 21.05
C TRP A 102 -16.61 -5.00 20.29
N ARG A 103 -16.25 -6.12 19.64
CA ARG A 103 -15.07 -6.30 18.82
C ARG A 103 -15.48 -6.60 17.39
N ASN A 104 -15.02 -5.79 16.45
CA ASN A 104 -15.30 -6.02 15.04
C ASN A 104 -14.53 -7.25 14.53
N ARG A 105 -15.23 -8.15 13.82
CA ARG A 105 -14.63 -9.30 13.11
C ARG A 105 -14.75 -9.17 11.60
N PHE A 106 -15.70 -8.37 11.12
CA PHE A 106 -15.80 -8.04 9.70
C PHE A 106 -16.43 -6.67 9.50
N SER A 107 -15.88 -5.94 8.54
CA SER A 107 -16.41 -4.70 7.99
C SER A 107 -16.33 -4.80 6.47
N GLY A 108 -17.44 -4.58 5.77
CA GLY A 108 -17.44 -4.71 4.32
C GLY A 108 -18.74 -4.33 3.66
N PHE A 109 -18.88 -4.72 2.39
CA PHE A 109 -19.96 -4.30 1.51
C PHE A 109 -20.69 -5.53 0.96
N ILE A 110 -22.02 -5.54 1.08
CA ILE A 110 -22.86 -6.65 0.61
C ILE A 110 -22.84 -6.70 -0.92
N ARG A 111 -22.25 -7.73 -1.53
CA ARG A 111 -22.21 -7.91 -2.98
C ARG A 111 -23.55 -8.35 -3.54
N ARG A 112 -24.23 -9.25 -2.84
CA ARG A 112 -25.48 -9.85 -3.32
C ARG A 112 -26.43 -10.19 -2.16
N TRP A 113 -27.73 -10.13 -2.46
CA TRP A 113 -28.84 -10.50 -1.59
C TRP A 113 -29.64 -11.71 -2.14
N PRO A 114 -29.01 -12.90 -2.35
CA PRO A 114 -29.72 -14.10 -2.75
C PRO A 114 -30.90 -14.42 -1.84
N LEU A 115 -32.06 -14.67 -2.45
CA LEU A 115 -33.24 -15.18 -1.75
C LEU A 115 -33.37 -16.67 -1.96
N THR A 116 -33.62 -17.40 -0.88
CA THR A 116 -33.94 -18.82 -0.94
C THR A 116 -35.23 -19.10 -0.17
N TRP A 117 -35.97 -20.13 -0.62
CA TRP A 117 -37.18 -20.62 0.04
C TRP A 117 -36.96 -22.10 0.41
N PRO A 118 -36.26 -22.39 1.53
CA PRO A 118 -36.15 -23.74 2.05
C PRO A 118 -37.51 -24.45 2.10
N GLY A 119 -37.54 -25.71 1.67
CA GLY A 119 -38.78 -26.48 1.61
C GLY A 119 -39.81 -25.97 0.58
N ARG A 120 -39.43 -25.05 -0.32
CA ARG A 120 -40.31 -24.44 -1.35
C ARG A 120 -41.52 -23.72 -0.74
N SER A 121 -41.40 -23.17 0.46
CA SER A 121 -42.47 -22.46 1.17
C SER A 121 -42.18 -20.98 1.31
N GLY A 122 -43.18 -20.13 1.06
CA GLY A 122 -43.13 -18.69 1.32
C GLY A 122 -43.07 -18.33 2.82
N LEU A 123 -43.36 -19.28 3.71
CA LEU A 123 -43.34 -19.09 5.16
C LEU A 123 -41.92 -19.06 5.73
N MET A 124 -40.94 -19.55 4.98
CA MET A 124 -39.53 -19.54 5.35
C MET A 124 -38.72 -19.04 4.16
N ALA A 125 -38.61 -17.72 4.01
CA ALA A 125 -37.67 -17.11 3.07
C ALA A 125 -36.41 -16.66 3.81
N LEU A 126 -35.25 -16.87 3.18
CA LEU A 126 -33.94 -16.52 3.71
C LEU A 126 -33.19 -15.61 2.73
N ALA A 127 -32.49 -14.60 3.26
CA ALA A 127 -31.54 -13.79 2.52
C ALA A 127 -30.11 -14.26 2.86
N ARG A 128 -29.44 -14.90 1.90
CA ARG A 128 -28.06 -15.40 2.07
C ARG A 128 -27.08 -14.33 1.59
N ILE A 129 -26.58 -13.52 2.51
CA ILE A 129 -25.71 -12.40 2.23
C ILE A 129 -24.30 -12.90 1.95
N ASP A 130 -23.70 -12.38 0.88
CA ASP A 130 -22.25 -12.44 0.67
C ASP A 130 -21.70 -11.01 0.61
N ALA A 131 -20.71 -10.74 1.46
CA ALA A 131 -20.06 -9.45 1.57
C ALA A 131 -18.54 -9.58 1.35
N VAL A 132 -17.93 -8.49 0.93
CA VAL A 132 -16.48 -8.38 0.75
C VAL A 132 -15.94 -7.11 1.37
N GLY A 133 -14.66 -7.11 1.75
CA GLY A 133 -13.97 -5.92 2.21
C GLY A 133 -13.67 -4.89 1.10
N ILE A 134 -12.91 -3.86 1.46
CA ILE A 134 -12.61 -2.68 0.64
C ILE A 134 -11.80 -2.99 -0.63
N LEU A 135 -10.82 -3.91 -0.61
CA LEU A 135 -10.08 -4.37 -1.78
C LEU A 135 -11.03 -5.01 -2.79
N GLY A 136 -12.01 -5.77 -2.31
CA GLY A 136 -13.06 -6.37 -3.14
C GLY A 136 -13.99 -5.34 -3.81
N ARG A 137 -14.03 -4.10 -3.28
CA ARG A 137 -14.75 -2.95 -3.85
C ARG A 137 -13.87 -2.15 -4.81
N ILE A 138 -12.62 -1.84 -4.44
CA ILE A 138 -11.70 -1.03 -5.25
C ILE A 138 -11.24 -1.78 -6.50
N GLY A 139 -10.98 -3.08 -6.39
CA GLY A 139 -10.57 -3.92 -7.53
C GLY A 139 -11.69 -4.18 -8.56
N ARG A 140 -12.90 -3.64 -8.36
CA ARG A 140 -14.03 -3.87 -9.26
C ARG A 140 -13.94 -3.03 -10.52
N GLY A 141 -14.32 -3.63 -11.65
CA GLY A 141 -14.75 -2.91 -12.85
C GLY A 141 -13.64 -2.45 -13.76
N GLN A 142 -12.44 -3.04 -13.65
CA GLN A 142 -11.24 -2.67 -14.42
C GLN A 142 -10.93 -1.18 -14.25
N PRO A 143 -10.54 -0.74 -13.04
CA PRO A 143 -10.21 0.68 -12.81
C PRO A 143 -9.09 1.09 -13.80
N PRO A 144 -9.23 2.24 -14.46
CA PRO A 144 -8.27 2.67 -15.47
C PRO A 144 -6.92 2.98 -14.84
N ALA A 145 -5.85 2.76 -15.60
CA ALA A 145 -4.55 3.32 -15.26
C ALA A 145 -4.62 4.85 -15.27
N ARG A 146 -3.96 5.50 -14.32
CA ARG A 146 -3.91 6.97 -14.22
C ARG A 146 -2.48 7.40 -13.99
N SER A 147 -2.05 8.44 -14.70
CA SER A 147 -0.74 9.05 -14.48
C SER A 147 -0.63 9.70 -13.09
N PRO A 148 0.60 9.89 -12.57
CA PRO A 148 0.84 10.60 -11.33
C PRO A 148 0.12 11.97 -11.22
N MET A 149 0.17 12.78 -12.29
CA MET A 149 -0.52 14.08 -12.31
C MET A 149 -2.03 13.91 -12.33
N GLN A 150 -2.57 12.96 -13.12
CA GLN A 150 -4.01 12.72 -13.16
C GLN A 150 -4.57 12.31 -11.80
N ARG A 151 -3.87 11.42 -11.08
CA ARG A 151 -4.28 11.02 -9.73
C ARG A 151 -4.28 12.20 -8.77
N THR A 152 -3.16 12.91 -8.71
CA THR A 152 -2.96 14.06 -7.81
C THR A 152 -4.00 15.16 -8.04
N ILE A 153 -4.21 15.56 -9.30
CA ILE A 153 -5.15 16.63 -9.64
C ILE A 153 -6.59 16.17 -9.40
N SER A 154 -6.96 14.94 -9.75
CA SER A 154 -8.33 14.45 -9.49
C SER A 154 -8.65 14.40 -8.00
N ALA A 155 -7.70 13.97 -7.16
CA ALA A 155 -7.85 13.92 -5.71
C ALA A 155 -8.02 15.31 -5.07
N SER A 156 -7.49 16.36 -5.73
CA SER A 156 -7.63 17.75 -5.27
C SER A 156 -9.01 18.40 -5.55
N SER A 157 -9.98 17.62 -6.06
CA SER A 157 -11.37 18.04 -6.29
C SER A 157 -11.55 19.32 -7.15
N PRO A 158 -11.01 19.36 -8.39
CA PRO A 158 -11.19 20.48 -9.30
C PRO A 158 -12.66 20.61 -9.76
N VAL A 159 -13.11 21.84 -9.98
CA VAL A 159 -14.46 22.12 -10.54
C VAL A 159 -14.54 21.80 -12.03
N ALA A 160 -13.40 21.78 -12.73
CA ALA A 160 -13.26 21.24 -14.07
C ALA A 160 -11.82 20.76 -14.28
N TYR A 161 -11.66 19.59 -14.91
CA TYR A 161 -10.35 19.01 -15.16
C TYR A 161 -10.32 18.16 -16.43
N TRP A 162 -9.31 18.42 -17.27
CA TRP A 162 -9.01 17.69 -18.49
C TRP A 162 -7.57 17.20 -18.43
N PRO A 163 -7.34 15.90 -18.21
CA PRO A 163 -6.00 15.32 -18.25
C PRO A 163 -5.32 15.53 -19.60
N GLY A 164 -6.07 15.42 -20.71
CA GLY A 164 -5.49 15.47 -22.04
C GLY A 164 -4.72 14.21 -22.43
N GLU A 165 -4.91 13.13 -21.66
CA GLU A 165 -4.23 11.84 -21.79
C GLU A 165 -4.99 10.85 -22.69
N ASP A 166 -5.47 11.35 -23.83
CA ASP A 166 -6.30 10.60 -24.75
C ASP A 166 -5.46 9.88 -25.83
N GLY A 167 -6.04 8.87 -26.49
CA GLY A 167 -5.33 8.08 -27.49
C GLY A 167 -5.01 8.88 -28.77
N VAL A 168 -4.00 8.43 -29.53
CA VAL A 168 -3.49 9.10 -30.75
C VAL A 168 -4.57 9.43 -31.80
N LEU A 169 -5.66 8.66 -31.87
CA LEU A 169 -6.77 8.87 -32.81
C LEU A 169 -7.87 9.80 -32.26
N SER A 170 -7.66 10.43 -31.09
CA SER A 170 -8.68 11.25 -30.46
C SER A 170 -8.88 12.57 -31.19
N SER A 171 -10.14 12.96 -31.39
CA SER A 171 -10.54 14.25 -31.97
C SER A 171 -10.94 15.29 -30.93
N GLN A 172 -10.85 14.95 -29.65
CA GLN A 172 -11.18 15.79 -28.49
C GLN A 172 -10.36 15.33 -27.27
N ALA A 173 -10.29 16.14 -26.21
CA ALA A 173 -9.67 15.68 -24.96
C ALA A 173 -10.72 15.48 -23.85
N GLY A 174 -10.77 14.29 -23.26
CA GLY A 174 -11.77 13.92 -22.27
C GLY A 174 -11.70 14.75 -20.98
N ALA A 175 -12.85 15.02 -20.38
CA ALA A 175 -12.91 15.61 -19.03
C ALA A 175 -12.93 14.48 -17.98
N ALA A 176 -12.16 14.65 -16.91
CA ALA A 176 -12.18 13.76 -15.75
C ALA A 176 -13.25 14.16 -14.71
N THR A 177 -13.69 15.42 -14.72
CA THR A 177 -14.78 15.90 -13.86
C THR A 177 -16.14 15.59 -14.48
N SER A 178 -17.06 15.01 -13.71
CA SER A 178 -18.41 14.69 -14.18
C SER A 178 -19.20 15.95 -14.59
N GLY A 179 -19.93 15.88 -15.70
CA GLY A 179 -20.75 16.99 -16.20
C GLY A 179 -19.96 18.08 -16.95
N VAL A 180 -18.65 17.92 -17.11
CA VAL A 180 -17.80 18.81 -17.89
C VAL A 180 -17.66 18.26 -19.32
N ALA A 181 -17.85 19.12 -20.32
CA ALA A 181 -17.68 18.75 -21.73
C ALA A 181 -16.18 18.54 -22.07
N PRO A 182 -15.84 17.66 -23.03
CA PRO A 182 -14.46 17.49 -23.47
C PRO A 182 -13.89 18.78 -24.09
N LEU A 183 -12.56 18.94 -24.09
CA LEU A 183 -11.90 20.00 -24.84
C LEU A 183 -12.06 19.75 -26.33
N THR A 184 -12.53 20.78 -27.04
CA THR A 184 -12.52 20.82 -28.50
C THR A 184 -11.11 21.07 -29.00
N VAL A 185 -10.67 20.23 -29.93
CA VAL A 185 -9.42 20.38 -30.66
C VAL A 185 -9.63 21.29 -31.86
N GLY A 186 -8.73 22.26 -32.05
CA GLY A 186 -8.68 23.09 -33.25
C GLY A 186 -7.27 23.13 -33.83
N GLY A 187 -7.14 23.31 -35.14
CA GLY A 187 -5.85 23.26 -35.82
C GLY A 187 -5.34 21.83 -36.00
N VAL A 188 -4.02 21.66 -36.10
CA VAL A 188 -3.35 20.35 -36.21
C VAL A 188 -2.88 19.93 -34.83
N VAL A 189 -3.42 18.80 -34.34
CA VAL A 189 -3.07 18.21 -33.03
C VAL A 189 -2.85 16.71 -33.22
N GLU A 190 -1.82 16.20 -32.58
CA GLU A 190 -1.54 14.78 -32.44
C GLU A 190 -1.34 14.46 -30.96
N PHE A 191 -1.99 13.40 -30.45
CA PHE A 191 -1.74 12.94 -29.09
C PHE A 191 -0.59 11.94 -29.08
N GLN A 192 0.52 12.31 -28.45
CA GLN A 192 1.73 11.49 -28.42
C GLN A 192 2.42 11.53 -27.05
N PRO A 193 3.19 10.49 -26.67
CA PRO A 193 3.93 10.46 -25.42
C PRO A 193 4.79 11.71 -25.21
N VAL A 194 4.88 12.18 -23.97
CA VAL A 194 5.82 13.25 -23.59
C VAL A 194 7.18 12.62 -23.28
N ASP A 195 8.21 13.05 -24.01
CA ASP A 195 9.57 12.52 -23.85
C ASP A 195 10.20 12.87 -22.50
N ASP A 196 11.02 11.95 -21.99
CA ASP A 196 11.88 12.18 -20.83
C ASP A 196 12.88 13.31 -21.13
N TYR A 197 13.13 14.17 -20.15
CA TYR A 197 14.12 15.23 -20.28
C TYR A 197 15.43 14.87 -19.56
N VAL A 198 16.54 14.83 -20.30
CA VAL A 198 17.88 14.70 -19.71
C VAL A 198 18.49 16.09 -19.55
N GLY A 199 18.66 16.51 -18.30
CA GLY A 199 19.26 17.80 -17.98
C GLY A 199 20.76 17.87 -18.32
N LEU A 200 21.31 19.09 -18.33
CA LEU A 200 22.75 19.32 -18.55
C LEU A 200 23.65 18.65 -17.50
N ASN A 201 23.09 18.31 -16.33
CA ASN A 201 23.76 17.56 -15.28
C ASN A 201 23.64 16.02 -15.44
N GLY A 202 23.09 15.55 -16.56
CA GLY A 202 22.84 14.14 -16.85
C GLY A 202 21.68 13.52 -16.07
N LEU A 203 20.92 14.30 -15.30
CA LEU A 203 19.75 13.78 -14.57
C LEU A 203 18.54 13.69 -15.49
N THR A 204 17.99 12.48 -15.60
CA THR A 204 16.73 12.23 -16.30
C THR A 204 15.54 12.67 -15.45
N THR A 205 14.62 13.40 -16.06
CA THR A 205 13.29 13.72 -15.54
C THR A 205 12.26 13.00 -16.38
N ARG A 206 11.58 12.03 -15.78
CA ARG A 206 10.37 11.43 -16.33
C ARG A 206 9.14 12.21 -15.87
N TYR A 207 8.29 12.55 -16.81
CA TYR A 207 7.08 13.31 -16.51
C TYR A 207 5.93 12.40 -16.09
N GLY A 208 5.17 12.85 -15.09
CA GLY A 208 4.06 12.13 -14.49
C GLY A 208 2.77 12.21 -15.30
N THR A 209 2.89 12.05 -16.61
CA THR A 209 1.82 12.10 -17.60
C THR A 209 1.99 10.93 -18.59
N THR A 210 1.11 10.83 -19.58
CA THR A 210 1.19 9.85 -20.66
C THR A 210 1.32 10.56 -22.02
N ALA A 211 0.44 10.25 -22.98
CA ALA A 211 0.37 10.95 -24.25
C ALA A 211 -0.42 12.24 -24.08
N LEU A 212 0.11 13.38 -24.52
CA LEU A 212 -0.58 14.66 -24.49
C LEU A 212 -0.79 15.21 -25.89
N ALA A 213 -1.70 16.17 -26.02
CA ALA A 213 -1.91 16.89 -27.26
C ALA A 213 -0.66 17.72 -27.61
N ASN A 214 0.03 17.36 -28.69
CA ASN A 214 1.08 18.17 -29.28
C ASN A 214 0.45 19.30 -30.10
N LEU A 215 0.69 20.54 -29.67
CA LEU A 215 0.12 21.73 -30.27
C LEU A 215 1.06 22.41 -31.28
N ALA A 216 2.26 21.88 -31.52
CA ALA A 216 3.31 22.52 -32.30
C ALA A 216 2.90 22.85 -33.75
N GLY A 217 2.01 22.06 -34.34
CA GLY A 217 1.42 22.27 -35.67
C GLY A 217 0.37 23.39 -35.76
N GLY A 218 0.31 24.29 -34.76
CA GLY A 218 -0.74 25.31 -34.67
C GLY A 218 -2.04 24.75 -34.08
N GLY A 219 -1.91 23.78 -33.18
CA GLY A 219 -3.01 23.19 -32.44
C GLY A 219 -3.49 24.08 -31.30
N SER A 220 -4.77 23.95 -30.94
CA SER A 220 -5.40 24.65 -29.82
C SER A 220 -6.43 23.75 -29.14
N LEU A 221 -6.59 23.89 -27.83
CA LEU A 221 -7.62 23.18 -27.05
C LEU A 221 -8.56 24.20 -26.42
N SER A 222 -9.87 23.96 -26.38
CA SER A 222 -10.81 24.88 -25.71
C SER A 222 -12.07 24.22 -25.20
N ALA A 223 -12.66 24.78 -24.13
CA ALA A 223 -13.94 24.33 -23.59
C ALA A 223 -14.71 25.48 -22.91
N GLN A 224 -16.03 25.31 -22.83
CA GLN A 224 -16.89 26.08 -21.94
C GLN A 224 -17.03 25.34 -20.60
N LEU A 225 -17.10 26.10 -19.51
CA LEU A 225 -17.35 25.53 -18.18
C LEU A 225 -18.85 25.34 -17.95
N PRO A 226 -19.27 24.25 -17.27
CA PRO A 226 -20.66 24.07 -16.89
C PRO A 226 -21.08 25.12 -15.85
N ALA A 227 -22.38 25.45 -15.82
CA ALA A 227 -22.92 26.49 -14.92
C ALA A 227 -22.53 26.30 -13.44
N ALA A 228 -22.43 25.05 -12.97
CA ALA A 228 -21.99 24.75 -11.61
C ALA A 228 -20.54 25.18 -11.35
N ALA A 229 -19.62 25.00 -12.29
CA ALA A 229 -18.23 25.42 -12.17
C ALA A 229 -18.09 26.96 -12.28
N VAL A 230 -18.88 27.59 -13.15
CA VAL A 230 -18.97 29.06 -13.23
C VAL A 230 -19.41 29.63 -11.89
N ALA A 231 -20.47 29.07 -11.29
CA ALA A 231 -21.01 29.50 -10.01
C ALA A 231 -20.00 29.29 -8.86
N ALA A 232 -19.30 28.15 -8.83
CA ALA A 232 -18.30 27.85 -7.81
C ALA A 232 -17.10 28.81 -7.81
N THR A 233 -16.80 29.45 -8.95
CA THR A 233 -15.69 30.39 -9.11
C THR A 233 -16.15 31.86 -9.12
N ALA A 234 -17.46 32.12 -9.08
CA ALA A 234 -18.01 33.47 -9.15
C ALA A 234 -17.90 34.20 -7.80
N GLY A 235 -17.30 35.39 -7.79
CA GLY A 235 -17.16 36.24 -6.59
C GLY A 235 -16.21 35.70 -5.50
N GLY A 236 -15.80 34.43 -5.59
CA GLY A 236 -14.81 33.78 -4.74
C GLY A 236 -13.43 33.64 -5.43
N PRO A 237 -12.47 32.98 -4.77
CA PRO A 237 -11.18 32.73 -5.38
C PRO A 237 -11.25 31.65 -6.45
N TRP A 238 -10.41 31.76 -7.47
CA TRP A 238 -10.21 30.70 -8.45
C TRP A 238 -8.74 30.51 -8.77
N THR A 239 -8.39 29.31 -9.20
CA THR A 239 -7.07 28.96 -9.71
C THR A 239 -7.21 28.22 -11.04
N MET A 240 -6.47 28.70 -12.04
CA MET A 240 -6.26 28.09 -13.34
C MET A 240 -4.92 27.38 -13.38
N HIS A 241 -4.85 26.19 -13.97
CA HIS A 241 -3.62 25.42 -14.14
C HIS A 241 -3.59 24.71 -15.49
N VAL A 242 -2.43 24.64 -16.13
CA VAL A 242 -2.16 23.80 -17.29
C VAL A 242 -0.73 23.27 -17.23
N ALA A 243 -0.51 22.06 -17.72
CA ALA A 243 0.82 21.55 -17.99
C ALA A 243 1.11 21.70 -19.48
N MET A 244 2.20 22.37 -19.82
CA MET A 244 2.56 22.62 -21.21
C MET A 244 4.08 22.76 -21.33
N GLN A 245 4.64 22.33 -22.45
CA GLN A 245 5.99 22.73 -22.83
C GLN A 245 5.93 23.93 -23.76
N VAL A 246 6.71 24.97 -23.48
CA VAL A 246 7.00 26.04 -24.43
C VAL A 246 8.51 26.09 -24.55
N ASN A 247 9.06 25.52 -25.63
CA ASN A 247 10.50 25.37 -25.76
C ASN A 247 11.21 26.70 -26.06
N THR A 248 11.75 27.32 -25.01
CA THR A 248 12.54 28.56 -25.09
C THR A 248 14.04 28.33 -25.21
N PHE A 249 14.51 27.10 -25.48
CA PHE A 249 15.91 26.87 -25.87
C PHE A 249 16.20 27.50 -27.25
N GLU A 250 15.19 27.55 -28.11
CA GLU A 250 15.23 28.26 -29.38
C GLU A 250 14.46 29.58 -29.28
N ALA A 251 14.78 30.53 -30.16
CA ALA A 251 14.03 31.77 -30.23
C ALA A 251 12.58 31.47 -30.65
N LEU A 252 11.61 31.90 -29.83
CA LEU A 252 10.20 31.72 -30.17
C LEU A 252 9.85 32.55 -31.42
N PRO A 253 9.09 31.99 -32.38
CA PRO A 253 8.69 32.71 -33.58
C PRO A 253 7.67 33.83 -33.29
N ALA A 254 6.92 33.70 -32.20
CA ALA A 254 5.98 34.69 -31.69
C ALA A 254 5.73 34.44 -30.20
N ASP A 255 5.07 35.38 -29.52
CA ASP A 255 4.58 35.16 -28.16
C ASP A 255 3.56 34.01 -28.16
N VAL A 256 3.65 33.13 -27.15
CA VAL A 256 2.78 31.97 -26.99
C VAL A 256 1.79 32.24 -25.87
N VAL A 257 0.50 32.26 -26.20
CA VAL A 257 -0.57 32.27 -25.18
C VAL A 257 -0.74 30.85 -24.64
N VAL A 258 -0.08 30.56 -23.53
CA VAL A 258 -0.11 29.24 -22.88
C VAL A 258 -1.53 28.87 -22.47
N LEU A 259 -2.22 29.81 -21.84
CA LEU A 259 -3.58 29.61 -21.36
C LEU A 259 -4.35 30.94 -21.43
N GLU A 260 -5.56 30.90 -21.96
CA GLU A 260 -6.55 31.97 -21.91
C GLU A 260 -7.80 31.47 -21.18
N TRP A 261 -8.41 32.33 -20.38
CA TRP A 261 -9.74 32.09 -19.84
C TRP A 261 -10.58 33.35 -19.84
N THR A 262 -11.89 33.15 -19.91
CA THR A 262 -12.87 34.23 -19.78
C THR A 262 -13.65 34.09 -18.49
N THR A 263 -14.18 35.20 -18.01
CA THR A 263 -15.03 35.24 -16.82
C THR A 263 -16.34 35.98 -17.13
N SER A 264 -17.40 35.63 -16.41
CA SER A 264 -18.75 36.15 -16.60
C SER A 264 -18.92 37.66 -16.27
N GLY A 265 -17.87 38.30 -15.75
CA GLY A 265 -17.87 39.67 -15.27
C GLY A 265 -16.59 39.99 -14.49
N GLY A 266 -16.65 40.98 -13.60
CA GLY A 266 -15.48 41.47 -12.87
C GLY A 266 -14.77 42.61 -13.58
N THR A 267 -13.68 43.11 -12.99
CA THR A 267 -12.89 44.22 -13.57
C THR A 267 -12.24 43.82 -14.90
N TYR A 268 -11.76 42.59 -14.98
CA TYR A 268 -11.20 41.98 -16.18
C TYR A 268 -12.02 40.74 -16.54
N THR A 269 -12.40 40.61 -17.82
CA THR A 269 -13.27 39.54 -18.31
C THR A 269 -12.52 38.51 -19.15
N ARG A 270 -11.30 38.80 -19.60
CA ARG A 270 -10.40 37.87 -20.28
C ARG A 270 -9.01 37.94 -19.68
N TRP A 271 -8.37 36.80 -19.55
CA TRP A 271 -7.09 36.64 -18.86
C TRP A 271 -6.21 35.69 -19.65
N GLN A 272 -4.89 35.93 -19.62
CA GLN A 272 -3.91 35.14 -20.35
C GLN A 272 -2.65 34.90 -19.50
N ILE A 273 -2.08 33.71 -19.65
CA ILE A 273 -0.67 33.44 -19.38
C ILE A 273 0.06 33.48 -20.72
N VAL A 274 1.06 34.34 -20.84
CA VAL A 274 1.83 34.53 -22.08
C VAL A 274 3.30 34.25 -21.82
N VAL A 275 3.91 33.40 -22.65
CA VAL A 275 5.36 33.27 -22.73
C VAL A 275 5.84 34.10 -23.92
N THR A 276 6.66 35.11 -23.66
CA THR A 276 7.10 36.06 -24.68
C THR A 276 8.36 35.58 -25.41
N THR A 277 8.56 36.10 -26.61
CA THR A 277 9.80 35.96 -27.40
C THR A 277 11.07 36.38 -26.66
N THR A 278 10.94 37.20 -25.61
CA THR A 278 12.03 37.65 -24.72
C THR A 278 12.19 36.78 -23.48
N ASN A 279 11.66 35.55 -23.48
CA ASN A 279 11.74 34.56 -22.41
C ASN A 279 11.15 35.05 -21.07
N ARG A 280 9.99 35.71 -21.14
CA ARG A 280 9.24 36.19 -19.96
C ARG A 280 7.91 35.47 -19.85
N THR A 281 7.46 35.24 -18.62
CA THR A 281 6.12 34.72 -18.33
C THR A 281 5.26 35.84 -17.76
N GLN A 282 4.20 36.19 -18.48
CA GLN A 282 3.33 37.31 -18.14
C GLN A 282 1.91 36.84 -17.79
N VAL A 283 1.27 37.54 -16.87
CA VAL A 283 -0.18 37.48 -16.67
C VAL A 283 -0.79 38.75 -17.23
N VAL A 284 -1.57 38.63 -18.30
CA VAL A 284 -2.22 39.74 -18.98
C VAL A 284 -3.72 39.63 -18.80
N ALA A 285 -4.37 40.72 -18.39
CA ALA A 285 -5.81 40.78 -18.19
C ALA A 285 -6.43 41.87 -19.07
N TYR A 286 -7.66 41.64 -19.51
CA TYR A 286 -8.37 42.50 -20.45
C TYR A 286 -9.73 42.89 -19.86
N THR A 287 -10.03 44.18 -19.93
CA THR A 287 -11.35 44.70 -19.54
C THR A 287 -12.42 44.21 -20.52
N ALA A 288 -13.71 44.37 -20.18
CA ALA A 288 -14.81 44.05 -21.09
C ALA A 288 -14.75 44.82 -22.43
N ALA A 289 -14.11 46.00 -22.44
CA ALA A 289 -13.88 46.80 -23.65
C ALA A 289 -12.64 46.36 -24.46
N GLY A 290 -11.89 45.34 -23.99
CA GLY A 290 -10.71 44.80 -24.67
C GLY A 290 -9.39 45.50 -24.33
N ALA A 291 -9.37 46.48 -23.43
CA ALA A 291 -8.13 47.13 -23.00
C ALA A 291 -7.28 46.16 -22.16
N ALA A 292 -6.02 45.95 -22.57
CA ALA A 292 -5.07 45.03 -21.94
C ALA A 292 -4.31 45.68 -20.77
N THR A 293 -3.96 44.89 -19.76
CA THR A 293 -3.06 45.26 -18.67
C THR A 293 -2.16 44.08 -18.33
N THR A 294 -0.84 44.26 -18.40
CA THR A 294 0.10 43.28 -17.87
C THR A 294 0.14 43.41 -16.35
N LEU A 295 -0.47 42.45 -15.66
CA LEU A 295 -0.58 42.43 -14.20
C LEU A 295 0.70 41.94 -13.54
N ILE A 296 1.32 40.92 -14.12
CA ILE A 296 2.57 40.32 -13.65
C ILE A 296 3.48 40.16 -14.85
N ASP A 297 4.73 40.57 -14.70
CA ASP A 297 5.78 40.37 -15.70
C ASP A 297 6.99 39.69 -15.05
N HIS A 298 7.12 38.38 -15.22
CA HIS A 298 8.17 37.58 -14.59
C HIS A 298 9.29 37.24 -15.57
N GLY A 299 10.54 37.51 -15.18
CA GLY A 299 11.71 37.48 -16.06
C GLY A 299 12.33 36.11 -16.27
N SER A 300 11.51 35.10 -16.54
CA SER A 300 11.97 33.77 -16.92
C SER A 300 10.80 32.93 -17.48
N ALA A 301 11.08 32.07 -18.46
CA ALA A 301 10.23 30.95 -18.87
C ALA A 301 11.04 29.64 -18.92
N THR A 302 10.34 28.51 -18.81
CA THR A 302 10.95 27.18 -18.67
C THR A 302 10.85 26.45 -20.01
N PRO A 303 11.98 26.02 -20.61
CA PRO A 303 11.98 25.43 -21.94
C PRO A 303 11.52 23.96 -21.98
N THR A 304 11.36 23.35 -20.81
CA THR A 304 10.92 21.96 -20.65
C THR A 304 9.45 21.90 -20.27
N PHE A 305 8.87 20.69 -20.32
CA PHE A 305 7.49 20.47 -19.90
C PHE A 305 7.30 20.88 -18.42
N ASP A 306 6.43 21.86 -18.19
CA ASP A 306 6.20 22.44 -16.86
C ASP A 306 4.73 22.76 -16.60
N THR A 307 4.40 23.07 -15.36
CA THR A 307 3.06 23.55 -14.97
C THR A 307 3.03 25.07 -14.86
N TYR A 308 2.00 25.67 -15.44
CA TYR A 308 1.65 27.07 -15.29
C TYR A 308 0.37 27.18 -14.49
N ALA A 309 0.33 28.04 -13.48
CA ALA A 309 -0.92 28.35 -12.79
C ALA A 309 -1.05 29.83 -12.47
N VAL A 310 -2.29 30.31 -12.40
CA VAL A 310 -2.64 31.65 -11.92
C VAL A 310 -3.81 31.50 -10.97
N SER A 311 -3.72 32.13 -9.79
CA SER A 311 -4.90 32.33 -8.95
C SER A 311 -5.28 33.79 -8.85
N ALA A 312 -6.57 34.02 -8.61
CA ALA A 312 -7.08 35.31 -8.19
C ALA A 312 -8.02 35.12 -6.99
N SER A 313 -7.95 36.04 -6.03
CA SER A 313 -8.87 36.12 -4.89
C SER A 313 -9.25 37.56 -4.61
N VAL A 314 -10.41 37.80 -4.00
CA VAL A 314 -10.88 39.15 -3.65
C VAL A 314 -11.21 39.24 -2.16
N SER A 315 -10.69 40.27 -1.50
CA SER A 315 -11.00 40.60 -0.11
C SER A 315 -11.10 42.12 0.04
N GLY A 316 -12.21 42.61 0.61
CA GLY A 316 -12.43 44.06 0.81
C GLY A 316 -12.41 44.89 -0.48
N GLY A 317 -12.73 44.30 -1.64
CA GLY A 317 -12.65 44.98 -2.95
C GLY A 317 -11.23 45.07 -3.53
N THR A 318 -10.24 44.46 -2.89
CA THR A 318 -8.89 44.28 -3.44
C THR A 318 -8.76 42.87 -4.01
N VAL A 319 -8.47 42.78 -5.31
CA VAL A 319 -8.14 41.53 -5.99
C VAL A 319 -6.65 41.29 -5.86
N THR A 320 -6.26 40.11 -5.42
CA THR A 320 -4.88 39.62 -5.42
C THR A 320 -4.73 38.58 -6.50
N VAL A 321 -3.71 38.74 -7.35
CA VAL A 321 -3.37 37.78 -8.42
C VAL A 321 -1.99 37.21 -8.15
N LYS A 322 -1.86 35.90 -8.28
CA LYS A 322 -0.59 35.17 -8.08
C LYS A 322 -0.27 34.35 -9.32
N LEU A 323 0.94 34.49 -9.84
CA LEU A 323 1.50 33.61 -10.85
C LEU A 323 2.30 32.52 -10.15
N TYR A 324 2.10 31.29 -10.58
CA TYR A 324 2.63 30.09 -9.98
C TYR A 324 3.50 29.36 -10.98
N ARG A 325 4.82 29.61 -10.89
CA ARG A 325 5.80 29.14 -11.87
C ARG A 325 7.15 28.94 -11.16
N ASP A 326 7.81 27.80 -11.37
CA ASP A 326 9.00 27.39 -10.61
C ASP A 326 8.78 27.45 -9.07
N ALA A 327 9.85 27.72 -8.32
CA ALA A 327 9.84 27.92 -6.87
C ALA A 327 9.43 29.34 -6.43
N VAL A 328 9.06 30.23 -7.37
CA VAL A 328 8.71 31.62 -7.07
C VAL A 328 7.21 31.83 -7.30
N THR A 329 6.59 32.71 -6.52
CA THR A 329 5.18 33.08 -6.71
C THR A 329 5.04 34.60 -6.79
N PRO A 330 5.29 35.21 -7.97
CA PRO A 330 5.05 36.63 -8.16
C PRO A 330 3.57 36.96 -7.90
N SER A 331 3.32 38.13 -7.30
CA SER A 331 1.96 38.56 -6.99
C SER A 331 1.77 40.05 -7.24
N THR A 332 0.53 40.43 -7.49
CA THR A 332 0.10 41.83 -7.64
C THR A 332 -1.30 42.01 -7.08
N THR A 333 -1.71 43.26 -6.90
CA THR A 333 -3.06 43.60 -6.44
C THR A 333 -3.66 44.76 -7.22
N PHE A 334 -4.98 44.80 -7.33
CA PHE A 334 -5.72 45.94 -7.89
C PHE A 334 -7.10 46.06 -7.23
N ALA A 335 -7.72 47.24 -7.28
CA ALA A 335 -9.08 47.45 -6.80
C ALA A 335 -10.09 46.91 -7.82
N GLY A 336 -11.03 46.06 -7.39
CA GLY A 336 -11.95 45.44 -8.33
C GLY A 336 -12.76 44.28 -7.79
N SER A 337 -13.32 43.52 -8.74
CA SER A 337 -14.11 42.31 -8.49
C SER A 337 -13.74 41.19 -9.47
N LEU A 338 -14.11 39.96 -9.11
CA LEU A 338 -13.86 38.75 -9.91
C LEU A 338 -15.19 38.16 -10.41
N GLY A 339 -15.24 37.82 -11.70
CA GLY A 339 -16.29 36.97 -12.28
C GLY A 339 -15.94 35.49 -12.20
N GLY A 340 -16.95 34.63 -12.36
CA GLY A 340 -16.75 33.17 -12.45
C GLY A 340 -16.22 32.78 -13.82
N ILE A 341 -15.40 31.74 -13.90
CA ILE A 341 -14.74 31.33 -15.14
C ILE A 341 -15.75 30.67 -16.07
N THR A 342 -15.85 31.17 -17.31
CA THR A 342 -16.84 30.73 -18.32
C THR A 342 -16.22 29.87 -19.40
N SER A 343 -14.97 30.14 -19.80
CA SER A 343 -14.29 29.36 -20.82
C SER A 343 -12.79 29.30 -20.60
N VAL A 344 -12.17 28.30 -21.21
CA VAL A 344 -10.73 28.06 -21.18
C VAL A 344 -10.22 27.72 -22.57
N ALA A 345 -9.01 28.15 -22.91
CA ALA A 345 -8.34 27.81 -24.15
C ALA A 345 -6.81 27.74 -23.98
N VAL A 346 -6.19 26.70 -24.53
CA VAL A 346 -4.73 26.49 -24.58
C VAL A 346 -4.26 26.77 -26.00
N ASN A 347 -3.20 27.57 -26.14
CA ASN A 347 -2.69 28.07 -27.43
C ASN A 347 -3.79 28.64 -28.36
N PRO A 348 -4.67 29.55 -27.89
CA PRO A 348 -5.77 30.07 -28.70
C PRO A 348 -5.28 30.85 -29.95
N THR A 349 -4.05 31.36 -29.92
CA THR A 349 -3.41 32.03 -31.06
C THR A 349 -2.88 31.06 -32.12
N ARG A 350 -2.91 29.74 -31.84
CA ARG A 350 -2.38 28.68 -32.71
C ARG A 350 -0.93 28.95 -33.11
N THR A 351 -0.14 29.44 -32.15
CA THR A 351 1.28 29.67 -32.37
C THR A 351 1.94 28.33 -32.69
N THR A 352 2.73 28.29 -33.76
CA THR A 352 3.44 27.09 -34.22
C THR A 352 4.83 27.00 -33.61
N MET A 353 5.35 25.79 -33.43
CA MET A 353 6.72 25.53 -33.01
C MET A 353 7.38 24.46 -33.90
N THR A 354 8.70 24.50 -34.00
CA THR A 354 9.54 23.52 -34.71
C THR A 354 9.76 22.23 -33.93
N VAL A 355 9.45 22.27 -32.64
CA VAL A 355 9.63 21.21 -31.64
C VAL A 355 8.30 20.97 -30.93
N ASP A 356 8.18 19.80 -30.32
CA ASP A 356 6.95 19.40 -29.67
C ASP A 356 6.49 20.39 -28.59
N MET A 357 5.18 20.60 -28.57
CA MET A 357 4.48 21.49 -27.66
C MET A 357 3.38 20.71 -26.94
N PRO A 358 3.72 19.65 -26.18
CA PRO A 358 2.74 18.86 -25.43
C PRO A 358 1.99 19.74 -24.43
N ALA A 359 0.67 19.62 -24.40
CA ALA A 359 -0.18 20.34 -23.47
C ALA A 359 -1.32 19.46 -22.94
N GLY A 360 -1.61 19.60 -21.65
CA GLY A 360 -2.61 18.82 -20.95
C GLY A 360 -2.77 19.26 -19.50
N HIS A 361 -3.37 18.40 -18.69
CA HIS A 361 -3.64 18.62 -17.27
C HIS A 361 -4.24 20.00 -16.97
N LEU A 362 -5.19 20.44 -17.80
CA LEU A 362 -5.90 21.70 -17.62
C LEU A 362 -6.91 21.55 -16.48
N ALA A 363 -6.72 22.30 -15.41
CA ALA A 363 -7.53 22.21 -14.20
C ALA A 363 -8.01 23.60 -13.74
N VAL A 364 -9.22 23.61 -13.16
CA VAL A 364 -9.84 24.79 -12.55
C VAL A 364 -10.27 24.43 -11.14
N TRP A 365 -9.89 25.25 -10.16
CA TRP A 365 -10.33 25.12 -8.77
C TRP A 365 -11.00 26.40 -8.28
N ALA A 366 -11.97 26.25 -7.38
CA ALA A 366 -12.50 27.32 -6.55
C ALA A 366 -11.61 27.52 -5.30
N ALA A 367 -10.33 27.87 -5.53
CA ALA A 367 -9.30 28.00 -4.50
C ALA A 367 -8.36 29.17 -4.82
N ASP A 368 -7.74 29.78 -3.80
CA ASP A 368 -6.85 30.94 -3.92
C ASP A 368 -5.37 30.58 -4.20
N SER A 369 -5.11 29.29 -4.31
CA SER A 369 -3.83 28.69 -4.69
C SER A 369 -4.07 27.29 -5.27
N PRO A 370 -3.16 26.78 -6.12
CA PRO A 370 -3.29 25.42 -6.63
C PRO A 370 -3.12 24.42 -5.46
N PRO A 371 -4.13 23.56 -5.21
CA PRO A 371 -4.14 22.62 -4.09
C PRO A 371 -3.31 21.35 -4.36
N VAL A 372 -2.20 21.50 -5.09
CA VAL A 372 -1.27 20.43 -5.46
C VAL A 372 0.17 20.93 -5.34
N ALA A 373 1.08 20.05 -4.91
CA ALA A 373 2.50 20.37 -4.88
C ALA A 373 3.02 20.60 -6.31
N ARG A 374 3.72 21.72 -6.54
CA ARG A 374 4.32 22.07 -7.85
C ARG A 374 5.84 21.98 -7.89
N SER A 375 6.46 21.79 -6.74
CA SER A 375 7.90 21.64 -6.60
C SER A 375 8.19 20.52 -5.63
N GLY A 376 9.33 19.86 -5.83
CA GLY A 376 9.83 18.89 -4.87
C GLY A 376 10.05 19.51 -3.48
N PHE A 377 10.06 18.64 -2.47
CA PHE A 377 10.15 18.99 -1.06
C PHE A 377 11.02 17.99 -0.32
N ILE A 378 11.51 18.41 0.86
CA ILE A 378 12.20 17.51 1.79
C ILE A 378 11.15 16.80 2.64
N ASP A 379 11.16 15.48 2.65
CA ASP A 379 10.28 14.69 3.51
C ASP A 379 10.78 14.57 4.95
N SER A 380 10.04 13.87 5.79
CA SER A 380 10.36 13.66 7.20
C SER A 380 11.66 12.88 7.46
N TYR A 381 12.22 12.22 6.45
CA TYR A 381 13.46 11.46 6.55
C TYR A 381 14.65 12.20 5.92
N GLY A 382 14.46 13.46 5.49
CA GLY A 382 15.51 14.29 4.88
C GLY A 382 15.73 14.02 3.39
N GLY A 383 14.88 13.23 2.73
CA GLY A 383 14.97 12.94 1.30
C GLY A 383 14.29 14.02 0.46
N PHE A 384 14.91 14.43 -0.65
CA PHE A 384 14.30 15.35 -1.61
C PHE A 384 13.37 14.59 -2.58
N VAL A 385 12.07 14.66 -2.33
CA VAL A 385 11.02 13.98 -3.11
C VAL A 385 10.55 14.91 -4.23
N ARG A 386 10.34 14.36 -5.43
CA ARG A 386 9.82 15.10 -6.57
C ARG A 386 8.29 15.18 -6.54
N GLU A 387 7.74 16.23 -7.13
CA GLU A 387 6.29 16.42 -7.26
C GLU A 387 5.65 15.48 -8.32
N SER A 388 4.31 15.45 -8.38
CA SER A 388 3.56 14.60 -9.33
C SER A 388 3.95 14.79 -10.79
N ARG A 389 4.27 16.02 -11.21
CA ARG A 389 4.78 16.30 -12.56
C ARG A 389 6.05 15.53 -12.89
N ARG A 390 6.88 15.23 -11.90
CA ARG A 390 8.13 14.47 -12.06
C ARG A 390 8.02 13.06 -11.48
N SER A 391 6.81 12.50 -11.57
CA SER A 391 6.47 11.12 -11.23
C SER A 391 6.84 10.69 -9.81
N TRP A 392 6.72 11.61 -8.83
CA TRP A 392 6.94 11.29 -7.41
C TRP A 392 8.29 10.61 -7.11
N GLN A 393 9.30 10.84 -7.94
CA GLN A 393 10.61 10.19 -7.81
C GLN A 393 11.18 10.37 -6.40
N PHE A 394 11.80 9.32 -5.87
CA PHE A 394 12.48 9.28 -4.57
C PHE A 394 11.56 9.31 -3.35
N GLU A 395 10.25 9.24 -3.53
CA GLU A 395 9.31 9.05 -2.42
C GLU A 395 9.55 7.71 -1.71
N ALA A 396 9.41 7.70 -0.38
CA ALA A 396 9.45 6.47 0.40
C ALA A 396 8.27 5.56 0.04
N ALA A 397 8.47 4.25 -0.06
CA ALA A 397 7.41 3.31 -0.44
C ALA A 397 6.19 3.39 0.48
N THR A 398 6.42 3.57 1.79
CA THR A 398 5.35 3.75 2.78
C THR A 398 4.62 5.08 2.65
N ASP A 399 5.33 6.17 2.35
CA ASP A 399 4.71 7.49 2.16
C ASP A 399 3.93 7.55 0.84
N ARG A 400 4.47 6.89 -0.20
CA ARG A 400 3.78 6.68 -1.48
C ARG A 400 2.48 5.91 -1.27
N LEU A 401 2.48 4.83 -0.48
CA LEU A 401 1.27 4.08 -0.17
C LEU A 401 0.23 4.94 0.56
N VAL A 402 0.65 5.75 1.53
CA VAL A 402 -0.24 6.71 2.23
C VAL A 402 -0.85 7.69 1.25
N ARG A 403 -0.05 8.28 0.35
CA ARG A 403 -0.53 9.23 -0.66
C ARG A 403 -1.49 8.56 -1.64
N LEU A 404 -1.16 7.39 -2.16
CA LEU A 404 -2.02 6.65 -3.11
C LEU A 404 -3.37 6.30 -2.47
N CYS A 405 -3.36 5.83 -1.23
CA CYS A 405 -4.60 5.56 -0.48
C CYS A 405 -5.43 6.84 -0.30
N ALA A 406 -4.80 7.98 0.01
CA ALA A 406 -5.49 9.26 0.13
C ALA A 406 -6.07 9.73 -1.23
N GLU A 407 -5.33 9.57 -2.33
CA GLU A 407 -5.82 9.85 -3.69
C GLU A 407 -7.04 9.01 -4.08
N ASP A 408 -7.12 7.78 -3.58
CA ASP A 408 -8.25 6.87 -3.80
C ASP A 408 -9.39 7.05 -2.78
N GLY A 409 -9.23 7.93 -1.78
CA GLY A 409 -10.22 8.14 -0.71
C GLY A 409 -10.36 6.94 0.23
N VAL A 410 -9.26 6.20 0.44
CA VAL A 410 -9.20 4.98 1.24
C VAL A 410 -8.42 5.25 2.52
N PRO A 411 -9.04 5.11 3.71
CA PRO A 411 -8.30 5.22 4.97
C PRO A 411 -7.21 4.15 5.04
N LEU A 412 -6.02 4.53 5.50
CA LEU A 412 -4.89 3.62 5.72
C LEU A 412 -4.43 3.71 7.18
N ALA A 413 -4.34 2.56 7.86
CA ALA A 413 -3.73 2.43 9.18
C ALA A 413 -2.33 1.82 9.03
N MET A 414 -1.30 2.55 9.48
CA MET A 414 0.09 2.14 9.35
C MET A 414 0.89 2.68 10.55
N PRO A 415 1.74 1.87 11.22
CA PRO A 415 2.65 2.38 12.24
C PRO A 415 3.75 3.26 11.62
N ALA A 416 4.40 4.07 12.45
CA ALA A 416 5.53 4.89 12.00
C ALA A 416 6.71 4.03 11.55
N VAL A 417 7.44 4.48 10.52
CA VAL A 417 8.62 3.81 9.97
C VAL A 417 9.88 4.54 10.44
N PRO A 418 10.87 3.85 11.02
CA PRO A 418 12.14 4.48 11.36
C PRO A 418 12.93 4.82 10.09
N ALA A 419 13.62 5.97 10.09
CA ALA A 419 14.36 6.47 8.93
C ALA A 419 15.36 5.45 8.34
N ILE A 420 15.93 4.57 9.18
CA ILE A 420 16.91 3.56 8.75
C ILE A 420 16.30 2.47 7.86
N ALA A 421 14.98 2.26 7.96
CA ALA A 421 14.30 1.16 7.28
C ALA A 421 13.55 1.59 6.02
N VAL A 422 13.60 2.88 5.68
CA VAL A 422 12.88 3.46 4.55
C VAL A 422 13.48 2.95 3.25
N GLN A 423 12.64 2.29 2.43
CA GLN A 423 12.96 1.95 1.05
C GLN A 423 12.42 3.03 0.10
N ARG A 424 13.29 3.50 -0.79
CA ARG A 424 13.03 4.63 -1.69
C ARG A 424 12.64 4.13 -3.07
N MET A 425 11.57 4.71 -3.63
CA MET A 425 11.05 4.28 -4.93
C MET A 425 11.52 5.16 -6.09
N GLY A 426 11.60 4.55 -7.26
CA GLY A 426 11.85 5.24 -8.52
C GLY A 426 10.63 6.04 -9.00
N TRP A 427 10.59 6.35 -10.30
CA TRP A 427 9.46 7.07 -10.88
C TRP A 427 8.18 6.25 -10.79
N GLN A 428 7.09 6.86 -10.32
CA GLN A 428 5.77 6.25 -10.37
C GLN A 428 5.28 6.21 -11.83
N THR A 429 4.95 5.02 -12.32
CA THR A 429 4.37 4.83 -13.64
C THR A 429 2.86 5.09 -13.64
N PRO A 430 2.25 5.39 -14.80
CA PRO A 430 0.80 5.34 -14.95
C PRO A 430 0.28 3.90 -14.79
N ASP A 431 -0.50 3.64 -13.74
CA ASP A 431 -1.09 2.31 -13.49
C ASP A 431 -2.39 2.41 -12.67
N ARG A 432 -3.08 1.27 -12.51
CA ARG A 432 -4.26 1.10 -11.66
C ARG A 432 -3.87 1.18 -10.19
N SER A 433 -4.75 1.75 -9.35
CA SER A 433 -4.49 1.97 -7.92
C SER A 433 -3.95 0.74 -7.17
N GLN A 434 -4.57 -0.42 -7.40
CA GLN A 434 -4.15 -1.65 -6.73
C GLN A 434 -2.73 -2.09 -7.13
N ALA A 435 -2.34 -1.94 -8.40
CA ALA A 435 -0.98 -2.28 -8.83
C ALA A 435 0.05 -1.34 -8.17
N LEU A 436 -0.27 -0.05 -8.03
CA LEU A 436 0.59 0.90 -7.34
C LEU A 436 0.70 0.60 -5.83
N HIS A 437 -0.37 0.13 -5.18
CA HIS A 437 -0.30 -0.34 -3.80
C HIS A 437 0.58 -1.59 -3.65
N GLU A 438 0.41 -2.56 -4.57
CA GLU A 438 1.22 -3.79 -4.65
C GLU A 438 2.71 -3.47 -4.92
N GLU A 439 3.01 -2.46 -5.75
CA GLU A 439 4.36 -1.98 -6.04
C GLU A 439 5.04 -1.42 -4.77
N CYS A 440 4.31 -0.63 -3.98
CA CYS A 440 4.81 -0.10 -2.70
C CYS A 440 5.12 -1.22 -1.71
N GLU A 441 4.21 -2.19 -1.60
CA GLU A 441 4.40 -3.38 -0.75
C GLU A 441 5.63 -4.19 -1.19
N ALA A 442 5.83 -4.39 -2.49
CA ALA A 442 6.95 -5.17 -3.03
C ALA A 442 8.32 -4.51 -2.76
N VAL A 443 8.40 -3.17 -2.84
CA VAL A 443 9.62 -2.42 -2.53
C VAL A 443 9.91 -2.41 -1.03
N ASP A 444 8.93 -2.12 -0.17
CA ASP A 444 9.16 -2.09 1.27
C ASP A 444 9.35 -3.50 1.87
N GLY A 445 8.66 -4.52 1.35
CA GLY A 445 8.65 -5.89 1.88
C GLY A 445 7.69 -6.10 3.07
N GLY A 446 6.74 -5.19 3.25
CA GLY A 446 5.74 -5.22 4.31
C GLY A 446 4.57 -6.16 4.01
N LEU A 447 3.44 -5.89 4.67
CA LEU A 447 2.21 -6.67 4.53
C LEU A 447 0.99 -5.75 4.45
N LEU A 448 0.37 -5.67 3.28
CA LEU A 448 -0.90 -4.99 3.02
C LEU A 448 -2.08 -5.91 3.35
N TYR A 449 -3.08 -5.38 4.06
CA TYR A 449 -4.30 -6.10 4.44
C TYR A 449 -5.48 -5.13 4.59
N GLU A 450 -6.68 -5.66 4.82
CA GLU A 450 -7.87 -4.84 5.08
C GLU A 450 -8.08 -4.59 6.57
N SER A 451 -8.48 -3.37 6.93
CA SER A 451 -8.76 -2.98 8.30
C SER A 451 -9.99 -2.07 8.35
N GLY A 452 -11.10 -2.59 8.91
CA GLY A 452 -12.38 -1.89 8.88
C GLY A 452 -12.86 -1.63 7.44
N PHE A 453 -13.27 -0.40 7.14
CA PHE A 453 -13.62 0.04 5.78
C PHE A 453 -12.43 0.61 4.99
N GLY A 454 -11.22 0.44 5.50
CA GLY A 454 -9.97 0.90 4.89
C GLY A 454 -8.92 -0.21 4.82
N LEU A 455 -7.67 0.20 4.60
CA LEU A 455 -6.52 -0.69 4.51
C LEU A 455 -5.68 -0.59 5.80
N GLY A 456 -4.99 -1.67 6.12
CA GLY A 456 -3.91 -1.71 7.07
C GLY A 456 -2.62 -2.05 6.34
N TYR A 457 -1.51 -1.43 6.74
CA TYR A 457 -0.19 -1.80 6.27
C TYR A 457 0.73 -2.04 7.45
N LEU A 458 1.41 -3.19 7.45
CA LEU A 458 2.48 -3.49 8.40
C LEU A 458 3.82 -3.35 7.65
N PRO A 459 4.53 -2.21 7.81
CA PRO A 459 5.84 -2.01 7.20
C PRO A 459 6.79 -3.14 7.57
N ARG A 460 7.72 -3.45 6.67
CA ARG A 460 8.73 -4.50 6.91
C ARG A 460 9.44 -4.36 8.26
N SER A 461 9.81 -3.13 8.63
CA SER A 461 10.46 -2.85 9.91
C SER A 461 9.62 -3.22 11.14
N ALA A 462 8.29 -3.14 11.04
CA ALA A 462 7.36 -3.52 12.09
C ALA A 462 7.06 -5.03 12.12
N ARG A 463 7.49 -5.78 11.09
CA ARG A 463 7.44 -7.25 11.07
C ARG A 463 8.62 -7.89 11.79
N TYR A 464 9.64 -7.11 12.17
CA TYR A 464 10.84 -7.64 12.82
C TYR A 464 10.64 -7.86 14.31
N ASN A 465 11.07 -9.04 14.77
CA ASN A 465 10.97 -9.46 16.17
C ASN A 465 9.58 -9.21 16.80
N PRO A 466 8.47 -9.62 16.14
CA PRO A 466 7.14 -9.35 16.64
C PRO A 466 6.92 -10.08 17.97
N PRO A 467 6.22 -9.47 18.94
CA PRO A 467 5.89 -10.13 20.18
C PRO A 467 4.88 -11.27 19.94
N VAL A 468 4.92 -12.30 20.79
CA VAL A 468 3.93 -13.38 20.75
C VAL A 468 2.59 -12.83 21.24
N VAL A 469 1.57 -12.90 20.39
CA VAL A 469 0.21 -12.41 20.68
C VAL A 469 -0.68 -13.52 21.22
N LEU A 470 -0.51 -14.75 20.70
CA LEU A 470 -1.32 -15.91 21.06
C LEU A 470 -0.41 -17.13 21.29
N THR A 471 -0.56 -17.76 22.45
CA THR A 471 0.07 -19.05 22.78
C THR A 471 -1.01 -20.11 22.87
N ILE A 472 -0.81 -21.22 22.17
CA ILE A 472 -1.71 -22.37 22.10
C ILE A 472 -0.97 -23.54 22.75
N ASP A 473 -1.52 -24.10 23.82
CA ASP A 473 -0.96 -25.26 24.50
C ASP A 473 -1.68 -26.53 24.03
N ALA A 474 -0.97 -27.37 23.28
CA ALA A 474 -1.56 -28.59 22.74
C ALA A 474 -1.80 -29.65 23.84
N ASP A 475 -1.00 -29.68 24.91
CA ASP A 475 -1.21 -30.56 26.07
C ASP A 475 -2.45 -30.17 26.87
N ALA A 476 -2.79 -28.88 26.87
CA ALA A 476 -4.05 -28.37 27.42
C ALA A 476 -5.27 -28.62 26.50
N GLY A 477 -5.08 -29.27 25.33
CA GLY A 477 -6.14 -29.55 24.37
C GLY A 477 -6.62 -28.32 23.59
N GLN A 478 -5.82 -27.24 23.55
CA GLN A 478 -6.20 -26.00 22.86
C GLN A 478 -5.98 -26.04 21.35
N LEU A 479 -5.10 -26.94 20.89
CA LEU A 479 -4.81 -27.14 19.46
C LEU A 479 -5.97 -27.87 18.77
N GLY A 480 -6.51 -27.26 17.72
CA GLY A 480 -7.58 -27.81 16.90
C GLY A 480 -7.10 -28.44 15.59
N SER A 481 -8.07 -28.98 14.83
CA SER A 481 -7.85 -29.50 13.47
C SER A 481 -8.41 -28.55 12.40
N PRO A 482 -7.72 -28.37 11.26
CA PRO A 482 -6.45 -29.00 10.86
C PRO A 482 -5.20 -28.44 11.57
N PHE A 483 -4.19 -29.31 11.73
CA PHE A 483 -2.80 -29.04 12.09
C PHE A 483 -1.92 -30.11 11.42
N GLU A 484 -1.36 -29.77 10.26
CA GLU A 484 -0.72 -30.73 9.34
C GLU A 484 0.68 -30.23 8.96
N PRO A 485 1.71 -30.46 9.78
CA PRO A 485 3.09 -30.15 9.41
C PRO A 485 3.48 -30.91 8.13
N VAL A 486 4.05 -30.20 7.16
CA VAL A 486 4.52 -30.79 5.89
C VAL A 486 5.90 -30.25 5.55
N ASP A 487 6.81 -31.15 5.21
CA ASP A 487 8.10 -30.82 4.63
C ASP A 487 7.98 -30.91 3.10
N ASP A 488 7.92 -29.76 2.43
CA ASP A 488 7.77 -29.66 0.98
C ASP A 488 8.59 -28.51 0.37
N ASP A 489 8.73 -28.52 -0.95
CA ASP A 489 9.50 -27.55 -1.72
C ASP A 489 8.67 -26.35 -2.18
N GLN A 490 7.41 -26.22 -1.74
CA GLN A 490 6.45 -25.28 -2.31
C GLN A 490 6.97 -23.83 -2.26
N ARG A 491 7.65 -23.46 -1.17
CA ARG A 491 8.24 -22.12 -0.95
C ARG A 491 9.75 -22.07 -1.19
N LEU A 492 10.40 -23.20 -1.47
CA LEU A 492 11.84 -23.27 -1.60
C LEU A 492 12.30 -22.52 -2.86
N ARG A 493 13.12 -21.49 -2.68
CA ARG A 493 13.87 -20.82 -3.76
C ARG A 493 15.28 -20.61 -3.24
N ASN A 494 16.26 -21.26 -3.86
CA ASN A 494 17.65 -21.24 -3.41
C ASN A 494 18.57 -20.39 -4.29
N GLN A 495 17.99 -19.67 -5.26
CA GLN A 495 18.65 -18.60 -5.99
C GLN A 495 17.65 -17.50 -6.33
N TRP A 496 17.97 -16.26 -5.95
CA TRP A 496 17.13 -15.08 -6.18
C TRP A 496 17.85 -14.03 -7.01
N THR A 497 17.16 -13.51 -8.03
CA THR A 497 17.59 -12.33 -8.79
C THR A 497 16.61 -11.18 -8.56
N VAL A 498 17.11 -10.05 -8.08
CA VAL A 498 16.31 -8.82 -7.97
C VAL A 498 16.80 -7.82 -9.01
N GLU A 499 15.86 -7.27 -9.77
CA GLU A 499 16.11 -6.28 -10.80
C GLU A 499 15.51 -4.94 -10.38
N ARG A 500 16.19 -3.83 -10.63
CA ARG A 500 15.53 -2.52 -10.59
C ARG A 500 14.91 -2.26 -11.96
N ALA A 501 13.68 -1.76 -11.99
CA ALA A 501 13.05 -1.31 -13.24
C ALA A 501 13.97 -0.32 -13.97
N GLU A 502 14.31 -0.62 -15.23
CA GLU A 502 15.24 0.17 -16.06
C GLU A 502 16.62 0.38 -15.41
N GLY A 503 17.05 -0.55 -14.56
CA GLY A 503 18.30 -0.50 -13.81
C GLY A 503 19.14 -1.76 -13.95
N SER A 504 19.94 -2.04 -12.91
CA SER A 504 20.77 -3.23 -12.82
C SER A 504 20.02 -4.39 -12.15
N SER A 505 20.73 -5.49 -11.95
CA SER A 505 20.25 -6.66 -11.21
C SER A 505 21.32 -7.21 -10.28
N ALA A 506 20.89 -7.92 -9.24
CA ALA A 506 21.78 -8.67 -8.35
C ALA A 506 21.22 -10.06 -8.10
N THR A 507 22.09 -11.07 -8.08
CA THR A 507 21.73 -12.47 -7.82
C THR A 507 22.44 -12.98 -6.58
N VAL A 508 21.69 -13.64 -5.68
CA VAL A 508 22.21 -14.31 -4.48
C VAL A 508 21.72 -15.75 -4.48
N ALA A 509 22.57 -16.69 -4.06
CA ALA A 509 22.27 -18.12 -4.08
C ALA A 509 22.73 -18.81 -2.78
N ASP A 510 22.08 -19.92 -2.42
CA ASP A 510 22.53 -20.85 -1.40
C ASP A 510 23.20 -22.07 -2.08
N PRO A 511 24.55 -22.13 -2.11
CA PRO A 511 25.26 -23.22 -2.76
C PRO A 511 25.01 -24.58 -2.10
N VAL A 512 24.75 -24.62 -0.78
CA VAL A 512 24.55 -25.88 -0.05
C VAL A 512 23.19 -26.46 -0.43
N SER A 513 22.14 -25.64 -0.39
CA SER A 513 20.82 -26.06 -0.88
C SER A 513 20.87 -26.48 -2.35
N ILE A 514 21.57 -25.74 -3.23
CA ILE A 514 21.70 -26.11 -4.65
C ILE A 514 22.37 -27.47 -4.84
N VAL A 515 23.42 -27.78 -4.07
CA VAL A 515 24.10 -29.08 -4.15
C VAL A 515 23.17 -30.21 -3.72
N LEU A 516 22.33 -29.99 -2.70
CA LEU A 516 21.46 -31.02 -2.13
C LEU A 516 20.14 -31.20 -2.90
N GLN A 517 19.57 -30.11 -3.40
CA GLN A 517 18.18 -30.05 -3.89
C GLN A 517 18.08 -29.61 -5.37
N GLY A 518 19.21 -29.28 -6.00
CA GLY A 518 19.23 -28.69 -7.34
C GLY A 518 18.93 -27.19 -7.31
N ARG A 519 19.15 -26.51 -8.44
CA ARG A 519 18.91 -25.07 -8.56
C ARG A 519 17.43 -24.77 -8.78
N ILE A 520 16.87 -23.90 -7.94
CA ILE A 520 15.47 -23.44 -7.99
C ILE A 520 15.47 -21.91 -7.93
N GLU A 521 15.32 -21.28 -9.10
CA GLU A 521 15.45 -19.83 -9.29
C GLU A 521 14.13 -19.09 -9.06
N ALA A 522 14.22 -17.86 -8.57
CA ALA A 522 13.15 -16.88 -8.60
C ALA A 522 13.70 -15.48 -8.94
N SER A 523 12.84 -14.63 -9.49
CA SER A 523 13.20 -13.24 -9.76
C SER A 523 12.04 -12.29 -9.53
N VAL A 524 12.38 -11.02 -9.29
CA VAL A 524 11.40 -9.93 -9.21
C VAL A 524 12.02 -8.63 -9.68
N THR A 525 11.22 -7.81 -10.37
CA THR A 525 11.57 -6.43 -10.72
C THR A 525 10.93 -5.48 -9.72
N LEU A 526 11.72 -4.57 -9.14
CA LEU A 526 11.28 -3.59 -8.14
C LEU A 526 11.48 -2.16 -8.65
N ASN A 527 10.54 -1.28 -8.33
CA ASN A 527 10.67 0.16 -8.60
C ASN A 527 11.50 0.87 -7.52
N LEU A 528 12.75 0.46 -7.37
CA LEU A 528 13.71 1.08 -6.45
C LEU A 528 14.24 2.39 -7.03
N SER A 529 14.66 3.32 -6.17
CA SER A 529 15.26 4.59 -6.63
C SER A 529 16.70 4.46 -7.11
N SER A 530 17.41 3.39 -6.73
CA SER A 530 18.82 3.16 -7.06
C SER A 530 19.15 1.66 -7.06
N ASP A 531 20.30 1.29 -7.63
CA ASP A 531 20.76 -0.11 -7.70
C ASP A 531 21.41 -0.61 -6.41
N ALA A 532 21.71 0.29 -5.46
CA ALA A 532 22.43 -0.03 -4.23
C ALA A 532 21.78 -1.14 -3.37
N PRO A 533 20.45 -1.18 -3.15
CA PRO A 533 19.84 -2.19 -2.27
C PRO A 533 19.52 -3.51 -2.96
N LEU A 534 19.89 -3.72 -4.24
CA LEU A 534 19.51 -4.93 -4.99
C LEU A 534 20.06 -6.22 -4.35
N GLY A 535 21.31 -6.21 -3.90
CA GLY A 535 21.93 -7.36 -3.24
C GLY A 535 21.23 -7.71 -1.93
N ASP A 536 20.90 -6.70 -1.12
CA ASP A 536 20.20 -6.88 0.16
C ASP A 536 18.78 -7.41 -0.06
N HIS A 537 18.07 -6.89 -1.06
CA HIS A 537 16.74 -7.39 -1.44
C HIS A 537 16.76 -8.84 -1.92
N ALA A 538 17.78 -9.24 -2.69
CA ALA A 538 17.94 -10.62 -3.16
C ALA A 538 18.30 -11.56 -2.00
N GLY A 539 19.23 -11.14 -1.13
CA GLY A 539 19.62 -11.89 0.07
C GLY A 539 18.47 -12.05 1.06
N TRP A 540 17.66 -11.00 1.28
CA TRP A 540 16.49 -11.09 2.15
C TRP A 540 15.43 -12.05 1.60
N ARG A 541 15.17 -12.04 0.29
CA ARG A 541 14.21 -12.98 -0.32
C ARG A 541 14.70 -14.42 -0.29
N LEU A 542 16.00 -14.64 -0.52
CA LEU A 542 16.62 -15.95 -0.33
C LEU A 542 16.42 -16.44 1.10
N HIS A 543 16.70 -15.60 2.10
CA HIS A 543 16.51 -15.93 3.52
C HIS A 543 15.06 -16.30 3.86
N LEU A 544 14.06 -15.63 3.27
CA LEU A 544 12.64 -15.98 3.45
C LEU A 544 12.26 -17.33 2.80
N SER A 545 12.99 -17.78 1.78
CA SER A 545 12.65 -18.95 0.96
C SER A 545 13.56 -20.16 1.17
N THR A 546 14.52 -20.09 2.11
CA THR A 546 15.41 -21.20 2.47
C THR A 546 15.30 -21.55 3.96
N VAL A 547 14.15 -21.28 4.59
CA VAL A 547 13.89 -21.64 5.99
C VAL A 547 13.83 -23.16 6.11
N ASP A 548 14.71 -23.72 6.94
CA ASP A 548 14.81 -25.16 7.19
C ASP A 548 13.89 -25.60 8.35
N GLU A 549 12.58 -25.48 8.13
CA GLU A 549 11.53 -25.87 9.07
C GLU A 549 10.32 -26.44 8.32
N PRO A 550 9.55 -27.39 8.90
CA PRO A 550 8.30 -27.84 8.30
C PRO A 550 7.34 -26.66 8.08
N ARG A 551 6.66 -26.68 6.93
CA ARG A 551 5.58 -25.76 6.64
C ARG A 551 4.33 -26.18 7.40
N TYR A 552 3.63 -25.21 7.97
CA TYR A 552 2.33 -25.41 8.59
C TYR A 552 1.27 -24.70 7.73
N PRO A 553 0.52 -25.44 6.86
CA PRO A 553 -0.48 -24.83 6.00
C PRO A 553 -1.60 -24.16 6.78
N ALA A 554 -1.94 -24.72 7.95
CA ALA A 554 -2.97 -24.23 8.83
C ALA A 554 -2.68 -24.57 10.29
N VAL A 555 -3.02 -23.64 11.19
CA VAL A 555 -3.11 -23.86 12.64
C VAL A 555 -4.52 -23.51 13.08
N SER A 556 -5.21 -24.41 13.77
CA SER A 556 -6.61 -24.20 14.15
C SER A 556 -6.80 -24.17 15.66
N ILE A 557 -7.77 -23.39 16.12
CA ILE A 557 -8.23 -23.35 17.52
C ILE A 557 -9.76 -23.43 17.57
N ASN A 558 -10.27 -24.08 18.61
CA ASN A 558 -11.69 -24.09 18.92
C ASN A 558 -11.96 -23.22 20.14
N LEU A 559 -12.40 -22.00 19.91
CA LEU A 559 -12.60 -21.00 20.96
C LEU A 559 -13.79 -21.31 21.85
N ALA A 560 -14.67 -22.23 21.47
CA ALA A 560 -15.73 -22.72 22.36
C ALA A 560 -15.21 -23.75 23.37
N ALA A 561 -14.14 -24.48 23.02
CA ALA A 561 -13.48 -25.42 23.91
C ALA A 561 -12.38 -24.74 24.75
N ALA A 562 -11.73 -23.71 24.21
CA ALA A 562 -10.69 -22.91 24.85
C ALA A 562 -11.05 -21.40 24.83
N PRO A 563 -12.11 -20.97 25.56
CA PRO A 563 -12.57 -19.58 25.56
C PRO A 563 -11.55 -18.57 26.08
N GLU A 564 -10.58 -19.01 26.89
CA GLU A 564 -9.47 -18.19 27.37
C GLU A 564 -8.58 -17.64 26.24
N LEU A 565 -8.56 -18.29 25.08
CA LEU A 565 -7.80 -17.83 23.90
C LEU A 565 -8.52 -16.71 23.12
N ALA A 566 -9.82 -16.49 23.36
CA ALA A 566 -10.66 -15.62 22.55
C ALA A 566 -10.19 -14.16 22.51
N THR A 567 -9.75 -13.62 23.65
CA THR A 567 -9.29 -12.23 23.74
C THR A 567 -7.98 -12.02 22.99
N ALA A 568 -7.03 -12.96 23.11
CA ALA A 568 -5.78 -12.95 22.36
C ALA A 568 -6.04 -13.09 20.86
N TRP A 569 -6.89 -14.04 20.46
CA TRP A 569 -7.30 -14.22 19.06
C TRP A 569 -7.98 -12.99 18.47
N CYS A 570 -8.84 -12.30 19.23
CA CYS A 570 -9.47 -11.06 18.77
C CYS A 570 -8.46 -9.94 18.50
N SER A 571 -7.29 -10.00 19.13
CA SER A 571 -6.21 -9.03 18.97
C SER A 571 -5.27 -9.40 17.81
N CYS A 572 -5.31 -10.65 17.34
CA CYS A 572 -4.57 -11.10 16.18
C CYS A 572 -5.04 -10.39 14.89
N ARG A 573 -4.05 -10.03 14.08
CA ARG A 573 -4.16 -9.41 12.75
C ARG A 573 -3.08 -10.03 11.84
N PRO A 574 -3.13 -9.85 10.51
CA PRO A 574 -2.00 -10.20 9.65
C PRO A 574 -0.69 -9.60 10.20
N GLY A 575 0.35 -10.43 10.33
CA GLY A 575 1.62 -10.11 10.98
C GLY A 575 1.73 -10.45 12.47
N SER A 576 0.66 -10.95 13.11
CA SER A 576 0.72 -11.37 14.52
C SER A 576 1.48 -12.68 14.67
N ARG A 577 2.44 -12.72 15.60
CA ARG A 577 3.17 -13.95 15.94
C ARG A 577 2.39 -14.79 16.93
N ILE A 578 2.34 -16.09 16.69
CA ILE A 578 1.68 -17.10 17.51
C ILE A 578 2.65 -18.24 17.81
N GLN A 579 2.40 -18.95 18.90
CA GLN A 579 3.19 -20.13 19.27
C GLN A 579 2.27 -21.29 19.61
N VAL A 580 2.61 -22.49 19.12
CA VAL A 580 2.08 -23.75 19.65
C VAL A 580 3.16 -24.36 20.54
N VAL A 581 2.89 -24.40 21.84
CA VAL A 581 3.75 -25.05 22.84
C VAL A 581 3.27 -26.47 23.09
N ASN A 582 4.18 -27.31 23.56
CA ASN A 582 3.97 -28.74 23.80
C ASN A 582 3.27 -29.43 22.61
N PRO A 583 3.74 -29.25 21.35
CA PRO A 583 3.11 -29.91 20.22
C PRO A 583 3.17 -31.44 20.39
N PRO A 584 2.31 -32.20 19.69
CA PRO A 584 2.33 -33.67 19.73
C PRO A 584 3.75 -34.21 19.54
N GLU A 585 4.13 -35.27 20.26
CA GLU A 585 5.50 -35.82 20.29
C GLU A 585 6.03 -36.24 18.90
N GLN A 586 5.12 -36.48 17.94
CA GLN A 586 5.46 -36.80 16.55
C GLN A 586 5.86 -35.57 15.73
N ASN A 587 5.58 -34.35 16.22
CA ASN A 587 6.03 -33.12 15.60
C ASN A 587 7.52 -32.85 15.89
N VAL A 588 8.13 -31.93 15.14
CA VAL A 588 9.50 -31.48 15.42
C VAL A 588 9.59 -30.97 16.87
N PRO A 589 10.59 -31.42 17.66
CA PRO A 589 10.74 -31.00 19.05
C PRO A 589 10.87 -29.48 19.20
N GLY A 590 10.21 -28.92 20.19
CA GLY A 590 10.26 -27.50 20.52
C GLY A 590 8.92 -26.79 20.33
N THR A 591 8.98 -25.46 20.24
CA THR A 591 7.80 -24.62 20.02
C THR A 591 7.60 -24.39 18.53
N VAL A 592 6.38 -24.56 18.04
CA VAL A 592 6.02 -24.18 16.66
C VAL A 592 5.74 -22.68 16.67
N ASP A 593 6.60 -21.90 16.02
CA ASP A 593 6.58 -20.44 16.08
C ASP A 593 6.26 -19.85 14.71
N GLN A 594 5.12 -19.19 14.60
CA GLN A 594 4.53 -18.83 13.31
C GLN A 594 3.98 -17.41 13.32
N ILE A 595 3.83 -16.81 12.14
CA ILE A 595 3.19 -15.52 11.91
C ILE A 595 1.89 -15.75 11.14
N VAL A 596 0.80 -15.16 11.63
CA VAL A 596 -0.50 -15.20 10.95
C VAL A 596 -0.49 -14.27 9.75
N VAL A 597 -0.76 -14.79 8.55
CA VAL A 597 -0.90 -13.98 7.33
C VAL A 597 -2.36 -13.82 6.91
N GLY A 598 -3.23 -14.69 7.38
CA GLY A 598 -4.68 -14.62 7.20
C GLY A 598 -5.38 -15.68 8.03
N ALA A 599 -6.72 -15.67 8.02
CA ALA A 599 -7.49 -16.69 8.72
C ALA A 599 -8.91 -16.82 8.18
N THR A 600 -9.53 -17.95 8.52
CA THR A 600 -10.96 -18.18 8.39
C THR A 600 -11.56 -18.40 9.76
N GLU A 601 -12.63 -17.66 10.08
CA GLU A 601 -13.44 -17.82 11.28
C GLU A 601 -14.81 -18.39 10.90
N VAL A 602 -15.25 -19.42 11.62
CA VAL A 602 -16.55 -20.06 11.43
C VAL A 602 -17.33 -20.01 12.74
N TYR A 603 -18.49 -19.36 12.71
CA TYR A 603 -19.43 -19.29 13.82
C TYR A 603 -20.61 -20.21 13.52
N ARG A 604 -20.72 -21.32 14.26
CA ARG A 604 -21.88 -22.23 14.16
C ARG A 604 -22.87 -21.89 15.25
N GLY A 605 -23.92 -21.16 14.86
CA GLY A 605 -24.82 -20.52 15.80
C GLY A 605 -24.08 -19.67 16.84
N ARG A 606 -24.57 -19.66 18.08
CA ARG A 606 -23.98 -18.85 19.17
C ARG A 606 -23.07 -19.63 20.12
N ARG A 607 -22.76 -20.90 19.84
CA ARG A 607 -22.08 -21.78 20.80
C ARG A 607 -20.76 -22.35 20.29
N SER A 608 -20.44 -22.15 19.02
CA SER A 608 -19.24 -22.70 18.42
C SER A 608 -18.57 -21.61 17.59
N TRP A 609 -17.28 -21.40 17.87
CA TRP A 609 -16.43 -20.49 17.14
C TRP A 609 -15.09 -21.17 16.91
N ARG A 610 -14.75 -21.37 15.63
CA ARG A 610 -13.48 -21.94 15.20
C ARG A 610 -12.72 -20.89 14.42
N ALA A 611 -11.43 -20.79 14.68
CA ALA A 611 -10.50 -20.03 13.85
C ALA A 611 -9.46 -20.98 13.25
N THR A 612 -9.24 -20.86 11.95
CA THR A 612 -8.20 -21.57 11.20
C THR A 612 -7.29 -20.52 10.58
N MET A 613 -6.06 -20.47 11.07
CA MET A 613 -5.05 -19.48 10.71
C MET A 613 -4.20 -20.01 9.55
N ASN A 614 -4.01 -19.17 8.54
CA ASN A 614 -2.96 -19.34 7.53
C ASN A 614 -1.69 -18.69 8.08
N VAL A 615 -0.58 -19.42 8.05
CA VAL A 615 0.64 -18.99 8.72
C VAL A 615 1.90 -19.10 7.85
N GLU A 616 2.94 -18.43 8.30
CA GLU A 616 4.31 -18.55 7.81
C GLU A 616 5.31 -18.67 8.97
N PRO A 617 6.50 -19.25 8.75
CA PRO A 617 7.51 -19.35 9.81
C PRO A 617 7.88 -18.00 10.42
N ALA A 618 7.95 -17.92 11.74
CA ALA A 618 8.39 -16.71 12.43
C ALA A 618 9.91 -16.54 12.40
N ALA A 619 10.66 -17.65 12.35
CA ALA A 619 12.11 -17.69 12.43
C ALA A 619 12.85 -16.66 11.55
N PRO A 620 12.54 -16.50 10.25
CA PRO A 620 13.28 -15.56 9.41
C PRO A 620 13.05 -14.09 9.80
N TRP A 621 11.97 -13.77 10.50
CA TRP A 621 11.63 -12.43 10.97
C TRP A 621 12.23 -12.09 12.33
N LEU A 622 12.91 -13.04 12.98
CA LEU A 622 13.62 -12.86 14.25
C LEU A 622 15.05 -12.33 14.01
N VAL A 623 15.13 -11.09 13.52
CA VAL A 623 16.39 -10.45 13.13
C VAL A 623 17.25 -10.03 14.32
N ALA A 624 18.56 -9.88 14.08
CA ALA A 624 19.51 -9.45 15.10
C ALA A 624 19.16 -8.07 15.67
N THR A 625 19.32 -7.92 16.98
CA THR A 625 19.18 -6.64 17.69
C THR A 625 20.48 -6.29 18.42
N ALA A 626 20.71 -5.01 18.67
CA ALA A 626 21.86 -4.58 19.44
C ALA A 626 21.82 -5.22 20.85
N SER A 627 22.87 -5.96 21.21
CA SER A 627 22.95 -6.75 22.46
C SER A 627 21.88 -7.84 22.61
N GLY A 628 21.18 -8.21 21.54
CA GLY A 628 20.23 -9.33 21.53
C GLY A 628 20.91 -10.69 21.71
N PRO A 629 20.16 -11.80 21.82
CA PRO A 629 20.71 -13.15 21.93
C PRO A 629 21.34 -13.67 20.64
N GLN A 630 21.05 -13.07 19.48
CA GLN A 630 21.54 -13.54 18.19
C GLN A 630 23.06 -13.34 18.04
N ARG A 631 23.74 -14.25 17.34
CA ARG A 631 25.20 -14.26 17.19
C ARG A 631 25.61 -14.59 15.77
N ALA A 632 26.76 -14.10 15.33
CA ALA A 632 27.41 -14.63 14.13
C ALA A 632 28.10 -15.95 14.48
N ALA A 633 27.89 -16.98 13.67
CA ALA A 633 28.58 -18.26 13.84
C ALA A 633 30.03 -18.17 13.37
N ALA A 634 30.87 -19.07 13.89
CA ALA A 634 32.17 -19.36 13.32
C ALA A 634 32.02 -20.06 11.95
N ALA A 635 32.79 -19.63 10.96
CA ALA A 635 32.68 -20.14 9.61
C ALA A 635 33.08 -21.63 9.53
N GLY A 636 32.22 -22.43 8.89
CA GLY A 636 32.46 -23.85 8.63
C GLY A 636 32.70 -24.70 9.89
N SER A 637 32.08 -24.36 11.02
CA SER A 637 32.36 -25.06 12.28
C SER A 637 31.73 -26.45 12.36
N THR A 638 32.50 -27.43 12.86
CA THR A 638 32.08 -28.81 13.10
C THR A 638 32.71 -29.38 14.38
N LEU A 639 32.16 -30.48 14.89
CA LEU A 639 32.81 -31.24 15.96
C LEU A 639 34.10 -31.90 15.46
N ALA A 640 35.21 -31.72 16.18
CA ALA A 640 36.50 -32.34 15.86
C ALA A 640 36.57 -33.82 16.29
N ALA A 641 35.70 -34.25 17.21
CA ALA A 641 35.64 -35.60 17.76
C ALA A 641 34.21 -35.97 18.14
N ASP A 642 33.94 -37.27 18.23
CA ASP A 642 32.66 -37.80 18.71
C ASP A 642 32.38 -37.33 20.15
N ILE A 643 31.12 -37.03 20.46
CA ILE A 643 30.66 -36.69 21.81
C ILE A 643 29.53 -37.61 22.24
N THR A 644 29.52 -37.98 23.52
CA THR A 644 28.39 -38.71 24.14
C THR A 644 27.26 -37.76 24.50
N ALA A 645 26.08 -38.29 24.82
CA ALA A 645 24.91 -37.49 25.24
C ALA A 645 25.14 -36.67 26.53
N GLY A 646 26.11 -37.08 27.38
CA GLY A 646 26.47 -36.39 28.62
C GLY A 646 27.79 -35.61 28.57
N ALA A 647 28.41 -35.45 27.39
CA ALA A 647 29.71 -34.78 27.29
C ALA A 647 29.61 -33.31 27.72
N LEU A 648 30.52 -32.89 28.61
CA LEU A 648 30.62 -31.52 29.14
C LEU A 648 31.74 -30.68 28.50
N SER A 649 32.37 -31.20 27.45
CA SER A 649 33.39 -30.51 26.67
C SER A 649 33.22 -30.81 25.19
N LEU A 650 33.36 -29.80 24.34
CA LEU A 650 33.38 -29.95 22.88
C LEU A 650 34.75 -29.54 22.35
N SER A 651 35.14 -30.12 21.22
CA SER A 651 36.28 -29.64 20.42
C SER A 651 35.73 -29.17 19.08
N LEU A 652 35.89 -27.88 18.77
CA LEU A 652 35.26 -27.22 17.64
C LEU A 652 36.29 -26.93 16.56
N THR A 653 36.20 -27.62 15.43
CA THR A 653 36.94 -27.26 14.23
C THR A 653 36.22 -26.09 13.56
N THR A 654 36.95 -25.15 12.98
CA THR A 654 36.46 -24.08 12.11
C THR A 654 37.35 -23.98 10.88
N THR A 655 36.91 -23.26 9.84
CA THR A 655 37.84 -22.83 8.78
C THR A 655 38.81 -21.78 9.33
N ALA A 656 39.99 -21.65 8.70
CA ALA A 656 41.12 -20.86 9.23
C ALA A 656 40.77 -19.38 9.51
N ASP A 657 39.79 -18.83 8.79
CA ASP A 657 39.43 -17.41 8.83
C ASP A 657 38.23 -17.09 9.75
N GLY A 658 37.74 -18.05 10.55
CA GLY A 658 36.50 -17.88 11.32
C GLY A 658 36.46 -18.62 12.67
N LEU A 659 37.41 -18.37 13.57
CA LEU A 659 37.39 -18.92 14.93
C LEU A 659 36.18 -18.41 15.75
N TRP A 660 35.74 -19.23 16.71
CA TRP A 660 34.77 -18.82 17.72
C TRP A 660 35.34 -17.75 18.66
N THR A 661 34.47 -16.85 19.11
CA THR A 661 34.83 -15.81 20.10
C THR A 661 35.32 -16.43 21.40
N THR A 662 36.40 -15.87 21.94
CA THR A 662 36.94 -16.21 23.27
C THR A 662 36.65 -15.12 24.31
N LYS A 663 35.95 -14.05 23.92
CA LYS A 663 35.60 -12.93 24.80
C LYS A 663 34.61 -13.41 25.87
N ALA A 664 34.99 -13.28 27.14
CA ALA A 664 34.16 -13.70 28.27
C ALA A 664 32.74 -13.09 28.26
N SER A 665 32.59 -11.86 27.77
CA SER A 665 31.29 -11.18 27.66
C SER A 665 30.33 -11.78 26.62
N ALA A 666 30.79 -12.69 25.78
CA ALA A 666 29.95 -13.39 24.81
C ALA A 666 29.23 -14.61 25.41
N PHE A 667 29.56 -14.99 26.64
CA PHE A 667 29.05 -16.18 27.32
C PHE A 667 28.07 -15.83 28.46
N PRO A 668 27.10 -16.71 28.79
CA PRO A 668 26.85 -18.01 28.18
C PRO A 668 26.41 -17.92 26.71
N LEU A 669 26.84 -18.88 25.90
CA LEU A 669 26.54 -18.96 24.47
C LEU A 669 25.83 -20.28 24.18
N ASP A 670 24.72 -20.22 23.45
CA ASP A 670 24.02 -21.41 22.99
C ASP A 670 24.47 -21.78 21.58
N LEU A 671 24.85 -23.05 21.41
CA LEU A 671 25.24 -23.68 20.17
C LEU A 671 24.14 -24.63 19.70
N LEU A 672 23.96 -24.72 18.39
CA LEU A 672 23.23 -25.78 17.72
C LEU A 672 24.25 -26.83 17.25
N VAL A 673 24.19 -28.03 17.82
CA VAL A 673 25.04 -29.16 17.43
C VAL A 673 24.13 -30.22 16.81
N GLY A 674 24.14 -30.32 15.48
CA GLY A 674 23.13 -31.09 14.74
C GLY A 674 21.74 -30.52 14.98
N GLY A 675 20.94 -31.16 15.85
CA GLY A 675 19.61 -30.69 16.29
C GLY A 675 19.51 -30.38 17.78
N GLU A 676 20.61 -30.43 18.52
CA GLU A 676 20.64 -30.23 19.97
C GLU A 676 21.08 -28.80 20.33
N ARG A 677 20.35 -28.16 21.25
CA ARG A 677 20.77 -26.91 21.89
C ARG A 677 21.72 -27.21 23.06
N VAL A 678 22.96 -26.72 22.95
CA VAL A 678 24.03 -26.89 23.94
C VAL A 678 24.49 -25.53 24.45
N THR A 679 24.45 -25.30 25.77
CA THR A 679 24.95 -24.06 26.38
C THR A 679 26.41 -24.23 26.78
N VAL A 680 27.27 -23.29 26.37
CA VAL A 680 28.69 -23.23 26.74
C VAL A 680 28.99 -21.98 27.59
N SER A 681 29.86 -22.13 28.58
CA SER A 681 30.33 -21.03 29.44
C SER A 681 31.61 -20.37 28.95
N ALA A 682 32.39 -21.05 28.12
CA ALA A 682 33.60 -20.53 27.53
C ALA A 682 34.00 -21.32 26.29
N ILE A 683 34.58 -20.62 25.31
CA ILE A 683 35.40 -21.19 24.24
C ILE A 683 36.77 -20.54 24.35
N THR A 684 37.84 -21.34 24.24
CA THR A 684 39.21 -20.86 24.43
C THR A 684 40.12 -21.32 23.28
N GLY A 685 41.37 -20.86 23.28
CA GLY A 685 42.33 -21.16 22.22
C GLY A 685 42.31 -20.15 21.08
N THR A 686 43.45 -20.01 20.41
CA THR A 686 43.69 -19.04 19.31
C THR A 686 43.90 -19.73 17.96
N SER A 687 43.63 -21.03 17.88
CA SER A 687 43.75 -21.86 16.67
C SER A 687 42.66 -22.93 16.67
N SER A 688 42.26 -23.37 15.49
CA SER A 688 41.34 -24.51 15.29
C SER A 688 42.09 -25.83 15.50
N PRO A 689 41.52 -26.83 16.20
CA PRO A 689 40.23 -26.80 16.91
C PRO A 689 40.27 -26.03 18.25
N GLN A 690 39.16 -25.38 18.61
CA GLN A 690 38.99 -24.68 19.90
C GLN A 690 38.21 -25.54 20.91
N PRO A 691 38.68 -25.71 22.16
CA PRO A 691 37.90 -26.36 23.20
C PRO A 691 36.78 -25.44 23.74
N ALA A 692 35.58 -26.01 23.89
CA ALA A 692 34.42 -25.37 24.49
C ALA A 692 34.01 -26.09 25.79
N THR A 693 33.73 -25.33 26.85
CA THR A 693 33.24 -25.84 28.13
C THR A 693 31.72 -25.77 28.15
N VAL A 694 31.06 -26.92 28.27
CA VAL A 694 29.59 -27.04 28.25
C VAL A 694 29.05 -26.94 29.67
N THR A 695 28.04 -26.10 29.85
CA THR A 695 27.28 -25.98 31.10
C THR A 695 25.96 -26.75 31.07
N ALA A 696 25.35 -26.90 29.89
CA ALA A 696 24.11 -27.65 29.73
C ALA A 696 24.03 -28.34 28.35
N ARG A 697 23.59 -29.59 28.36
CA ARG A 697 23.20 -30.38 27.18
C ARG A 697 21.67 -30.48 27.15
N ALA A 698 21.12 -30.85 25.99
CA ALA A 698 19.70 -31.13 25.80
C ALA A 698 18.75 -30.01 26.26
N VAL A 699 19.13 -28.73 26.06
CA VAL A 699 18.32 -27.58 26.50
C VAL A 699 16.97 -27.52 25.76
N ASN A 700 16.91 -28.05 24.52
CA ASN A 700 15.69 -28.21 23.74
C ASN A 700 15.07 -29.63 23.83
N GLY A 701 15.47 -30.43 24.84
CA GLY A 701 14.96 -31.80 25.03
C GLY A 701 15.62 -32.87 24.13
N VAL A 702 16.48 -32.48 23.19
CA VAL A 702 17.22 -33.43 22.33
C VAL A 702 18.49 -33.87 23.04
N SER A 703 18.61 -35.14 23.42
CA SER A 703 19.82 -35.70 24.03
C SER A 703 20.34 -36.89 23.23
N ARG A 704 21.48 -36.72 22.54
CA ARG A 704 22.10 -37.77 21.69
C ARG A 704 23.62 -37.68 21.71
N SER A 705 24.27 -38.77 21.27
CA SER A 705 25.65 -38.72 20.83
C SER A 705 25.74 -38.11 19.44
N TRP A 706 26.78 -37.29 19.20
CA TRP A 706 27.03 -36.68 17.89
C TRP A 706 28.42 -37.07 17.40
N PRO A 707 28.57 -37.55 16.16
CA PRO A 707 29.87 -37.91 15.61
C PRO A 707 30.71 -36.68 15.27
N ALA A 708 32.02 -36.86 15.15
CA ALA A 708 32.93 -35.91 14.53
C ALA A 708 32.43 -35.52 13.14
N GLY A 709 32.62 -34.25 12.77
CA GLY A 709 32.11 -33.67 11.54
C GLY A 709 30.67 -33.14 11.62
N THR A 710 29.94 -33.39 12.71
CA THR A 710 28.61 -32.79 12.92
C THR A 710 28.72 -31.26 12.87
N PRO A 711 27.92 -30.56 12.03
CA PRO A 711 27.91 -29.11 11.99
C PRO A 711 27.60 -28.50 13.35
N VAL A 712 28.35 -27.45 13.70
CA VAL A 712 28.12 -26.63 14.89
C VAL A 712 27.83 -25.21 14.44
N GLN A 713 26.68 -24.69 14.85
CA GLN A 713 26.26 -23.32 14.61
C GLN A 713 25.92 -22.65 15.92
N VAL A 714 25.65 -21.34 15.91
CA VAL A 714 24.97 -20.70 17.04
C VAL A 714 23.51 -21.13 17.05
N TRP A 715 22.91 -21.24 18.23
CA TRP A 715 21.49 -21.58 18.34
C TRP A 715 20.57 -20.52 17.70
N SER A 716 20.96 -19.25 17.76
CA SER A 716 20.22 -18.14 17.16
C SER A 716 21.14 -17.31 16.26
N PRO A 717 21.20 -17.61 14.96
CA PRO A 717 22.00 -16.85 14.00
C PRO A 717 21.59 -15.38 13.93
N ALA A 718 22.58 -14.50 13.81
CA ALA A 718 22.36 -13.08 13.57
C ALA A 718 21.97 -12.85 12.11
N VAL A 719 20.69 -12.57 11.90
CA VAL A 719 20.15 -12.15 10.61
C VAL A 719 20.13 -10.62 10.56
N VAL A 720 20.75 -10.03 9.54
CA VAL A 720 20.69 -8.59 9.31
C VAL A 720 19.34 -8.24 8.67
N PRO A 721 18.58 -7.27 9.20
CA PRO A 721 17.36 -6.81 8.54
C PRO A 721 17.70 -6.12 7.22
N LEU A 722 16.77 -6.18 6.26
CA LEU A 722 16.87 -5.51 4.96
C LEU A 722 16.96 -3.97 5.06
#